data_AF-A0A1B8DDU9-F1
#
_entry.id   AF-A0A1B8DDU9-F1
#
_cell.length_a   1.000
_cell.length_b   1.000
_cell.length_c   1.000
_cell.angle_alpha   90.00
_cell.angle_beta   90.00
_cell.angle_gamma   90.00
#
_symmetry.space_group_name_H-M   'P 1'
#
loop_
_entity.id
_entity.type
_entity.pdbx_description
1 polymer ?
#
loop_
_entity_poly.entity_id
_entity_poly.type
_entity_poly.pdbx_seq_one_letter_code
_entity_poly.pdbx_strand_id
1 'polypeptide(L)'
;MVYAPIRRFANLRHDRPDISDSMLLNSNNQTEFTGVADVVVAGAGIIGLCYAIHLKNISPHLEINVFEKSSSPTQKIGESTLSSFSRFVSGDIIPHDYFLRLFGLKDGLQFYCVDERGLSVTSEDIGGLDLSFQLDRRMSELFLTMWAQKIGINVYHGVGTDFKVMPKDAFAISANGDKDGVAAPNQEIGTAMNHFTAPQVLLDDASHSLATSVQAKLVCDATGFSRRLTSKFGNRETFKGGWNCDAYWAYFQETDVKAEDRLDHWNYPATKHICFPEGWGWFIKLISWEKSPLSNLMDLISYVIDNAKRNVSARDIPSTTVLSEMFDCPFEFITSIGWAVRNDHKFPDNLEEYGATESERKFTYFKRKYPTLDRLMDNSYAILPNYYGKKTYFVRKSMAFQSPVVAGEGWLAIGNSAGFTNPLISPGINAGIGGAFYAAMLTQEIFAAPEESSRAVMKKSANAFQAYHHDFMMPRLNQMNRYWYSMFRDHRLFEAMIPSFWAVGVQEIDHLYGASFVAEDVNWVVGAGTADFQTYSKAVLDVLEPTFDGIAPTEDAVEKVQALSKQLRRRLHDRYPGNKWRCYLRKYDDCLRIVPGKHERDIGASDAPSSVNDLLKTLRRSYISPETSHETTVQTPTLPPSLRNLLDLPNTPTPRPRRPQRLDANGRRLPAGPAAPQSWLDSSRHAPEPETESHVIQSSRRPALHHLPGITRKPRPGSLVDWSLRRMAEDWDFQNEYNQYHLASLPTRLRTLLLSYIARYGPVEGVGYLGLERLLQLPEDDDSGQEVNNEDFTRLDLASAVGSSVSLKHVMRLIHPPANDSTPAAVSWDAPSLPQSIRASPLIGLTHVSLANPGPAASWVALLAFAAATPTLTHVSLASWPAPNLTPNATAVNAKMTARGSPVVNLAAEDRYAHSIDLDYSAAAAILRRLARRWYSLEYLDVDGCAEWWKALYWGTEEEGIDWAGDWARVRCISMRNVEGSRGVRTSSPFGKSAAAKTFVREFEAYVRKHRGWIDIIKD
;
A
#
# COMPACT_ATOMS: atom_id res chain seq x y z
N MET A 1 10.66 25.33 -1.91
CA MET A 1 9.87 26.57 -1.93
C MET A 1 8.54 26.29 -2.61
N VAL A 2 7.43 26.67 -1.96
CA VAL A 2 6.07 26.58 -2.50
C VAL A 2 5.95 27.53 -3.70
N TYR A 3 5.26 27.11 -4.76
CA TYR A 3 5.07 27.95 -5.94
C TYR A 3 4.22 29.18 -5.60
N ALA A 4 4.46 30.32 -6.24
CA ALA A 4 3.58 31.47 -6.07
C ALA A 4 2.21 31.17 -6.73
N PRO A 5 1.08 31.58 -6.13
CA PRO A 5 -0.22 31.41 -6.75
C PRO A 5 -0.29 32.21 -8.06
N ILE A 6 -0.67 31.55 -9.17
CA ILE A 6 -0.85 32.18 -10.48
C ILE A 6 -2.34 32.18 -10.82
N ARG A 7 -2.85 33.34 -11.27
CA ARG A 7 -4.25 33.55 -11.68
C ARG A 7 -4.38 33.56 -13.21
N ARG A 8 -3.90 32.50 -13.88
CA ARG A 8 -3.80 32.45 -15.36
C ARG A 8 -5.20 32.49 -15.99
N PHE A 9 -6.07 31.59 -15.55
CA PHE A 9 -7.39 31.39 -16.17
C PHE A 9 -8.37 32.47 -15.73
N ALA A 10 -8.28 32.95 -14.49
CA ALA A 10 -9.05 34.09 -14.02
C ALA A 10 -8.70 35.36 -14.83
N ASN A 11 -7.40 35.63 -15.06
CA ASN A 11 -6.98 36.75 -15.90
C ASN A 11 -7.44 36.60 -17.35
N LEU A 12 -7.36 35.38 -17.93
CA LEU A 12 -7.85 35.12 -19.28
C LEU A 12 -9.36 35.38 -19.42
N ARG A 13 -10.16 35.00 -18.41
CA ARG A 13 -11.60 35.29 -18.34
C ARG A 13 -11.87 36.79 -18.18
N HIS A 14 -11.03 37.49 -17.42
CA HIS A 14 -11.13 38.93 -17.25
C HIS A 14 -10.86 39.68 -18.56
N ASP A 15 -9.78 39.31 -19.26
CA ASP A 15 -9.38 39.91 -20.54
C ASP A 15 -10.35 39.56 -21.68
N ARG A 16 -10.96 38.37 -21.63
CA ARG A 16 -11.99 37.91 -22.59
C ARG A 16 -13.25 37.45 -21.87
N PRO A 17 -14.14 38.37 -21.45
CA PRO A 17 -15.37 38.02 -20.72
C PRO A 17 -16.34 37.12 -21.50
N ASP A 18 -16.23 37.11 -22.83
CA ASP A 18 -17.03 36.33 -23.77
C ASP A 18 -16.50 34.89 -23.98
N ILE A 19 -15.32 34.54 -23.42
CA ILE A 19 -14.78 33.19 -23.55
C ILE A 19 -15.71 32.18 -22.89
N SER A 20 -16.14 31.18 -23.66
CA SER A 20 -16.99 30.10 -23.14
C SER A 20 -16.19 29.18 -22.19
N ASP A 21 -16.91 28.46 -21.32
CA ASP A 21 -16.30 27.51 -20.39
C ASP A 21 -15.51 26.42 -21.12
N SER A 22 -16.00 25.94 -22.28
CA SER A 22 -15.30 24.94 -23.08
C SER A 22 -14.04 25.50 -23.71
N MET A 23 -14.09 26.72 -24.27
CA MET A 23 -12.89 27.37 -24.84
C MET A 23 -11.84 27.63 -23.76
N LEU A 24 -12.26 28.01 -22.55
CA LEU A 24 -11.36 28.19 -21.42
C LEU A 24 -10.65 26.89 -21.03
N LEU A 25 -11.39 25.79 -20.86
CA LEU A 25 -10.82 24.48 -20.55
C LEU A 25 -9.91 23.96 -21.66
N ASN A 26 -10.34 24.08 -22.91
CA ASN A 26 -9.61 23.60 -24.08
C ASN A 26 -8.31 24.42 -24.31
N SER A 27 -8.25 25.68 -23.85
CA SER A 27 -7.03 26.50 -23.90
C SER A 27 -5.87 25.98 -23.05
N ASN A 28 -6.14 24.99 -22.17
CA ASN A 28 -5.12 24.32 -21.38
C ASN A 28 -4.57 23.05 -22.03
N ASN A 29 -5.09 22.64 -23.20
CA ASN A 29 -4.45 21.58 -24.00
C ASN A 29 -3.06 22.04 -24.46
N GLN A 30 -2.11 21.10 -24.50
CA GLN A 30 -0.71 21.42 -24.80
C GLN A 30 -0.42 21.44 -26.31
N THR A 31 -1.24 20.75 -27.11
CA THR A 31 -1.09 20.69 -28.56
C THR A 31 -2.39 21.10 -29.26
N GLU A 32 -2.24 21.59 -30.50
CA GLU A 32 -3.37 21.88 -31.37
C GLU A 32 -4.00 20.59 -31.90
N PHE A 33 -5.28 20.67 -32.27
CA PHE A 33 -6.00 19.54 -32.83
C PHE A 33 -5.57 19.26 -34.28
N THR A 34 -5.08 18.05 -34.54
CA THR A 34 -4.55 17.63 -35.85
C THR A 34 -5.56 16.86 -36.70
N GLY A 35 -6.72 16.48 -36.14
CA GLY A 35 -7.68 15.58 -36.81
C GLY A 35 -7.32 14.09 -36.74
N VAL A 36 -6.17 13.75 -36.14
CA VAL A 36 -5.66 12.38 -36.00
C VAL A 36 -5.27 12.15 -34.54
N ALA A 37 -5.43 10.92 -34.05
CA ALA A 37 -4.89 10.48 -32.76
C ALA A 37 -4.59 8.98 -32.80
N ASP A 38 -3.74 8.49 -31.91
CA ASP A 38 -3.60 7.06 -31.70
C ASP A 38 -4.89 6.50 -31.07
N VAL A 39 -5.33 7.14 -29.99
CA VAL A 39 -6.49 6.72 -29.19
C VAL A 39 -7.47 7.87 -29.02
N VAL A 40 -8.74 7.60 -29.32
CA VAL A 40 -9.84 8.51 -29.04
C VAL A 40 -10.70 7.97 -27.90
N VAL A 41 -10.93 8.79 -26.89
CA VAL A 41 -11.84 8.49 -25.77
C VAL A 41 -13.08 9.37 -25.88
N ALA A 42 -14.25 8.74 -26.02
CA ALA A 42 -15.51 9.43 -26.08
C ALA A 42 -16.17 9.50 -24.70
N GLY A 43 -16.14 10.68 -24.08
CA GLY A 43 -16.66 10.97 -22.74
C GLY A 43 -15.53 11.20 -21.72
N ALA A 44 -15.49 12.40 -21.13
CA ALA A 44 -14.54 12.75 -20.06
C ALA A 44 -15.17 12.52 -18.67
N GLY A 45 -15.93 11.45 -18.51
CA GLY A 45 -16.33 10.98 -17.18
C GLY A 45 -15.13 10.39 -16.43
N ILE A 46 -15.26 10.24 -15.10
CA ILE A 46 -14.18 9.73 -14.23
C ILE A 46 -13.47 8.48 -14.79
N ILE A 47 -14.22 7.48 -15.28
CA ILE A 47 -13.64 6.25 -15.82
C ILE A 47 -12.89 6.47 -17.15
N GLY A 48 -13.40 7.35 -18.03
CA GLY A 48 -12.74 7.72 -19.28
C GLY A 48 -11.41 8.44 -19.04
N LEU A 49 -11.41 9.36 -18.09
CA LEU A 49 -10.19 10.08 -17.69
C LEU A 49 -9.19 9.16 -16.98
N CYS A 50 -9.64 8.26 -16.09
CA CYS A 50 -8.77 7.24 -15.48
C CYS A 50 -8.09 6.36 -16.53
N TYR A 51 -8.85 5.87 -17.52
CA TYR A 51 -8.30 5.09 -18.64
C TYR A 51 -7.23 5.88 -19.40
N ALA A 52 -7.53 7.11 -19.80
CA ALA A 52 -6.62 7.94 -20.58
C ALA A 52 -5.33 8.26 -19.82
N ILE A 53 -5.44 8.63 -18.54
CA ILE A 53 -4.30 8.93 -17.65
C ILE A 53 -3.43 7.70 -17.47
N HIS A 54 -4.01 6.57 -17.09
CA HIS A 54 -3.25 5.35 -16.87
C HIS A 54 -2.55 4.89 -18.16
N LEU A 55 -3.27 4.92 -19.30
CA LEU A 55 -2.69 4.57 -20.60
C LEU A 55 -1.52 5.49 -20.98
N LYS A 56 -1.62 6.80 -20.72
CA LYS A 56 -0.53 7.74 -20.97
C LYS A 56 0.67 7.48 -20.07
N ASN A 57 0.45 7.10 -18.81
CA ASN A 57 1.54 6.77 -17.88
C ASN A 57 2.32 5.52 -18.33
N ILE A 58 1.62 4.46 -18.76
CA ILE A 58 2.27 3.21 -19.21
C ILE A 58 2.79 3.29 -20.66
N SER A 59 2.23 4.19 -21.47
CA SER A 59 2.61 4.42 -22.87
C SER A 59 2.71 5.93 -23.18
N PRO A 60 3.78 6.62 -22.73
CA PRO A 60 3.89 8.08 -22.81
C PRO A 60 3.90 8.66 -24.24
N HIS A 61 4.24 7.85 -25.23
CA HIS A 61 4.36 8.24 -26.63
C HIS A 61 3.03 8.35 -27.37
N LEU A 62 1.94 7.76 -26.85
CA LEU A 62 0.65 7.75 -27.54
C LEU A 62 -0.01 9.13 -27.55
N GLU A 63 -0.56 9.52 -28.70
CA GLU A 63 -1.44 10.68 -28.83
C GLU A 63 -2.87 10.30 -28.44
N ILE A 64 -3.35 10.87 -27.34
CA ILE A 64 -4.67 10.55 -26.78
C ILE A 64 -5.54 11.82 -26.79
N ASN A 65 -6.68 11.72 -27.47
CA ASN A 65 -7.69 12.79 -27.53
C ASN A 65 -8.98 12.33 -26.83
N VAL A 66 -9.42 13.08 -25.82
CA VAL A 66 -10.66 12.84 -25.07
C VAL A 66 -11.68 13.89 -25.47
N PHE A 67 -12.91 13.48 -25.79
CA PHE A 67 -13.99 14.39 -26.19
C PHE A 67 -15.15 14.32 -25.20
N GLU A 68 -15.59 15.48 -24.70
CA GLU A 68 -16.70 15.61 -23.75
C GLU A 68 -17.75 16.55 -24.28
N LYS A 69 -18.99 16.06 -24.33
CA LYS A 69 -20.14 16.82 -24.82
C LYS A 69 -20.41 18.06 -23.97
N SER A 70 -20.27 17.96 -22.65
CA SER A 70 -20.56 19.06 -21.73
C SER A 70 -19.53 20.18 -21.93
N SER A 71 -19.98 21.44 -21.87
CA SER A 71 -19.07 22.61 -21.98
C SER A 71 -18.07 22.70 -20.84
N SER A 72 -18.38 22.10 -19.70
CA SER A 72 -17.52 21.95 -18.53
C SER A 72 -17.91 20.68 -17.77
N PRO A 73 -17.07 20.19 -16.83
CA PRO A 73 -17.48 19.17 -15.89
C PRO A 73 -18.79 19.55 -15.18
N THR A 74 -19.71 18.60 -15.12
CA THR A 74 -21.04 18.72 -14.51
C THR A 74 -21.22 17.72 -13.38
N GLN A 75 -22.19 17.98 -12.49
CA GLN A 75 -22.57 17.04 -11.44
C GLN A 75 -22.93 15.67 -12.01
N LYS A 76 -22.45 14.62 -11.34
CA LYS A 76 -22.82 13.22 -11.58
C LYS A 76 -23.00 12.52 -10.25
N ILE A 77 -23.96 11.59 -10.18
CA ILE A 77 -24.09 10.70 -9.02
C ILE A 77 -23.00 9.63 -9.04
N GLY A 78 -22.66 9.11 -7.86
CA GLY A 78 -21.54 8.19 -7.63
C GLY A 78 -20.35 8.94 -7.04
N GLU A 79 -20.41 9.16 -5.73
CA GLU A 79 -19.53 10.08 -5.00
C GLU A 79 -18.60 9.34 -4.02
N SER A 80 -18.88 8.08 -3.72
CA SER A 80 -18.09 7.29 -2.76
C SER A 80 -17.05 6.43 -3.48
N THR A 81 -15.80 6.49 -3.01
CA THR A 81 -14.68 5.70 -3.55
C THR A 81 -14.18 4.66 -2.54
N LEU A 82 -13.39 3.71 -3.02
CA LEU A 82 -12.74 2.67 -2.23
C LEU A 82 -11.25 2.62 -2.60
N SER A 83 -10.51 1.72 -1.97
CA SER A 83 -9.07 1.57 -2.14
C SER A 83 -8.59 1.48 -3.59
N SER A 84 -9.34 0.86 -4.52
CA SER A 84 -8.93 0.84 -5.93
C SER A 84 -8.75 2.23 -6.53
N PHE A 85 -9.63 3.18 -6.18
CA PHE A 85 -9.48 4.57 -6.61
C PHE A 85 -8.36 5.27 -5.84
N SER A 86 -8.20 5.00 -4.55
CA SER A 86 -7.10 5.56 -3.76
C SER A 86 -5.74 5.14 -4.30
N ARG A 87 -5.58 3.88 -4.71
CA ARG A 87 -4.37 3.32 -5.33
C ARG A 87 -4.11 3.92 -6.72
N PHE A 88 -5.18 4.20 -7.49
CA PHE A 88 -5.05 4.98 -8.73
C PHE A 88 -4.56 6.41 -8.44
N VAL A 89 -5.14 7.10 -7.45
CA VAL A 89 -4.72 8.46 -7.10
C VAL A 89 -3.24 8.48 -6.68
N SER A 90 -2.81 7.62 -5.76
CA SER A 90 -1.42 7.57 -5.29
C SER A 90 -0.44 7.07 -6.34
N GLY A 91 -0.85 6.14 -7.20
CA GLY A 91 0.02 5.52 -8.20
C GLY A 91 0.17 6.35 -9.48
N ASP A 92 -0.92 6.92 -10.00
CA ASP A 92 -0.96 7.54 -11.33
C ASP A 92 -1.08 9.07 -11.32
N ILE A 93 -1.44 9.66 -10.17
CA ILE A 93 -1.75 11.09 -10.09
C ILE A 93 -0.92 11.78 -9.00
N ILE A 94 -1.41 11.85 -7.77
CA ILE A 94 -0.82 12.65 -6.70
C ILE A 94 -0.92 11.94 -5.34
N PRO A 95 -0.04 12.28 -4.38
CA PRO A 95 -0.19 11.80 -3.00
C PRO A 95 -1.56 12.17 -2.41
N HIS A 96 -2.11 11.28 -1.58
CA HIS A 96 -3.45 11.43 -1.00
C HIS A 96 -3.66 12.74 -0.25
N ASP A 97 -2.64 13.22 0.46
CA ASP A 97 -2.71 14.46 1.23
C ASP A 97 -3.11 15.65 0.36
N TYR A 98 -2.59 15.74 -0.86
CA TYR A 98 -2.96 16.81 -1.79
C TYR A 98 -4.42 16.68 -2.22
N PHE A 99 -4.86 15.46 -2.47
CA PHE A 99 -6.23 15.17 -2.89
C PHE A 99 -7.26 15.53 -1.80
N LEU A 100 -6.89 15.36 -0.52
CA LEU A 100 -7.71 15.79 0.64
C LEU A 100 -7.92 17.31 0.73
N ARG A 101 -7.17 18.14 0.01
CA ARG A 101 -7.46 19.58 -0.06
C ARG A 101 -8.76 19.87 -0.82
N LEU A 102 -9.14 18.97 -1.72
CA LEU A 102 -10.23 19.19 -2.68
C LEU A 102 -11.46 18.33 -2.36
N PHE A 103 -11.27 17.17 -1.73
CA PHE A 103 -12.31 16.16 -1.54
C PHE A 103 -12.49 15.75 -0.09
N GLY A 104 -13.68 15.24 0.23
CA GLY A 104 -14.01 14.76 1.57
C GLY A 104 -13.26 13.47 1.89
N LEU A 105 -12.86 13.32 3.15
CA LEU A 105 -12.30 12.10 3.68
C LEU A 105 -13.36 11.00 3.80
N LYS A 106 -12.96 9.75 3.53
CA LYS A 106 -13.73 8.55 3.86
C LYS A 106 -12.81 7.51 4.51
N ASP A 107 -13.16 7.11 5.71
CA ASP A 107 -12.54 6.02 6.47
C ASP A 107 -13.56 4.88 6.66
N GLY A 108 -13.64 4.01 5.66
CA GLY A 108 -14.49 2.82 5.73
C GLY A 108 -15.97 3.03 5.42
N LEU A 109 -16.79 2.07 5.87
CA LEU A 109 -18.22 1.98 5.57
C LEU A 109 -19.00 1.65 6.84
N GLN A 110 -20.14 2.31 7.00
CA GLN A 110 -21.08 2.08 8.11
C GLN A 110 -22.42 1.64 7.57
N PHE A 111 -23.02 0.67 8.23
CA PHE A 111 -24.28 0.08 7.85
C PHE A 111 -25.23 0.06 9.04
N TYR A 112 -26.48 0.38 8.77
CA TYR A 112 -27.56 0.42 9.76
C TYR A 112 -28.74 -0.33 9.16
N CYS A 113 -29.13 -1.46 9.73
CA CYS A 113 -30.33 -2.18 9.32
C CYS A 113 -31.50 -1.77 10.20
N VAL A 114 -32.51 -1.21 9.57
CA VAL A 114 -33.76 -0.79 10.20
C VAL A 114 -34.75 -1.95 10.10
N ASP A 115 -35.42 -2.29 11.21
CA ASP A 115 -36.44 -3.33 11.19
C ASP A 115 -37.66 -2.94 10.33
N GLU A 116 -38.52 -3.93 10.02
CA GLU A 116 -39.70 -3.71 9.17
C GLU A 116 -40.66 -2.64 9.72
N ARG A 117 -40.62 -2.38 11.03
CA ARG A 117 -41.45 -1.37 11.70
C ARG A 117 -40.80 0.01 11.77
N GLY A 118 -39.52 0.12 11.45
CA GLY A 118 -38.74 1.35 11.55
C GLY A 118 -38.42 1.80 12.97
N LEU A 119 -38.46 0.90 13.95
CA LEU A 119 -38.34 1.21 15.37
C LEU A 119 -36.99 0.82 15.98
N SER A 120 -36.36 -0.24 15.47
CA SER A 120 -35.06 -0.71 15.95
C SER A 120 -34.00 -0.67 14.86
N VAL A 121 -32.74 -0.48 15.27
CA VAL A 121 -31.59 -0.36 14.36
C VAL A 121 -30.47 -1.28 14.80
N THR A 122 -29.99 -2.11 13.88
CA THR A 122 -28.76 -2.90 14.05
C THR A 122 -27.63 -2.21 13.29
N SER A 123 -26.57 -1.79 13.99
CA SER A 123 -25.40 -1.15 13.39
C SER A 123 -24.29 -2.15 13.07
N GLU A 124 -23.58 -1.95 11.97
CA GLU A 124 -22.34 -2.65 11.65
C GLU A 124 -21.34 -1.68 11.01
N ASP A 125 -20.07 -1.75 11.42
CA ASP A 125 -19.03 -0.84 10.96
C ASP A 125 -17.80 -1.61 10.51
N ILE A 126 -17.25 -1.20 9.38
CA ILE A 126 -15.92 -1.60 8.93
C ILE A 126 -15.04 -0.36 8.73
N GLY A 127 -13.87 -0.35 9.36
CA GLY A 127 -12.86 0.68 9.15
C GLY A 127 -12.28 0.66 7.74
N GLY A 128 -11.68 1.77 7.33
CA GLY A 128 -10.94 1.85 6.09
C GLY A 128 -9.81 0.82 6.09
N LEU A 129 -9.79 0.00 5.04
CA LEU A 129 -8.62 -0.83 4.72
C LEU A 129 -7.52 0.07 4.11
N ASP A 130 -7.93 1.14 3.42
CA ASP A 130 -7.12 2.30 3.05
C ASP A 130 -7.92 3.60 3.23
N LEU A 131 -7.21 4.73 3.23
CA LEU A 131 -7.80 6.05 3.04
C LEU A 131 -8.61 6.09 1.75
N SER A 132 -9.86 6.56 1.80
CA SER A 132 -10.73 6.73 0.64
C SER A 132 -11.32 8.14 0.59
N PHE A 133 -12.07 8.46 -0.47
CA PHE A 133 -12.56 9.82 -0.71
C PHE A 133 -14.07 9.86 -0.99
N GLN A 134 -14.67 10.99 -0.64
CA GLN A 134 -16.01 11.41 -1.05
C GLN A 134 -15.87 12.55 -2.06
N LEU A 135 -16.29 12.30 -3.30
CA LEU A 135 -16.03 13.17 -4.45
C LEU A 135 -17.24 14.03 -4.78
N ASP A 136 -17.05 15.34 -4.89
CA ASP A 136 -17.88 16.15 -5.78
C ASP A 136 -17.44 15.85 -7.22
N ARG A 137 -18.35 15.27 -8.01
CA ARG A 137 -18.06 14.80 -9.37
C ARG A 137 -17.84 15.91 -10.40
N ARG A 138 -18.25 17.14 -10.11
CA ARG A 138 -17.83 18.29 -10.93
C ARG A 138 -16.34 18.57 -10.69
N MET A 139 -15.93 18.54 -9.42
CA MET A 139 -14.55 18.82 -9.02
C MET A 139 -13.57 17.70 -9.41
N SER A 140 -13.95 16.42 -9.27
CA SER A 140 -13.07 15.31 -9.65
C SER A 140 -12.80 15.25 -11.14
N GLU A 141 -13.82 15.43 -11.98
CA GLU A 141 -13.63 15.44 -13.43
C GLU A 141 -12.84 16.67 -13.90
N LEU A 142 -13.01 17.83 -13.25
CA LEU A 142 -12.19 19.01 -13.52
C LEU A 142 -10.72 18.76 -13.16
N PHE A 143 -10.47 18.24 -11.96
CA PHE A 143 -9.13 17.89 -11.52
C PHE A 143 -8.46 16.88 -12.47
N LEU A 144 -9.16 15.79 -12.83
CA LEU A 144 -8.64 14.77 -13.74
C LEU A 144 -8.43 15.29 -15.16
N THR A 145 -9.29 16.19 -15.64
CA THR A 145 -9.09 16.88 -16.93
C THR A 145 -7.78 17.66 -16.91
N MET A 146 -7.55 18.46 -15.87
CA MET A 146 -6.34 19.28 -15.78
C MET A 146 -5.09 18.45 -15.57
N TRP A 147 -5.19 17.35 -14.84
CA TRP A 147 -4.11 16.37 -14.73
C TRP A 147 -3.76 15.75 -16.08
N ALA A 148 -4.78 15.27 -16.81
CA ALA A 148 -4.63 14.69 -18.14
C ALA A 148 -3.94 15.67 -19.10
N GLN A 149 -4.40 16.93 -19.14
CA GLN A 149 -3.77 18.00 -19.91
C GLN A 149 -2.32 18.25 -19.50
N LYS A 150 -2.00 18.18 -18.20
CA LYS A 150 -0.64 18.38 -17.68
C LYS A 150 0.33 17.28 -18.10
N ILE A 151 -0.16 16.07 -18.40
CA ILE A 151 0.65 14.93 -18.88
C ILE A 151 0.58 14.74 -20.41
N GLY A 152 0.01 15.71 -21.14
CA GLY A 152 0.00 15.73 -22.60
C GLY A 152 -1.14 14.93 -23.25
N ILE A 153 -2.27 14.78 -22.58
CA ILE A 153 -3.53 14.28 -23.15
C ILE A 153 -4.39 15.50 -23.50
N ASN A 154 -4.94 15.56 -24.71
CA ASN A 154 -5.86 16.65 -25.05
C ASN A 154 -7.28 16.29 -24.65
N VAL A 155 -7.95 17.19 -23.94
CA VAL A 155 -9.35 17.04 -23.54
C VAL A 155 -10.15 18.18 -24.14
N TYR A 156 -11.14 17.83 -24.96
CA TYR A 156 -11.98 18.77 -25.69
C TYR A 156 -13.41 18.75 -25.11
N HIS A 157 -13.73 19.78 -24.33
CA HIS A 157 -15.08 20.03 -23.81
C HIS A 157 -15.95 20.75 -24.83
N GLY A 158 -17.27 20.58 -24.72
CA GLY A 158 -18.26 21.14 -25.64
C GLY A 158 -18.35 20.40 -26.98
N VAL A 159 -17.77 19.19 -27.08
CA VAL A 159 -17.68 18.41 -28.31
C VAL A 159 -18.39 17.07 -28.13
N GLY A 160 -19.54 16.92 -28.78
CA GLY A 160 -20.26 15.66 -28.82
C GLY A 160 -19.56 14.64 -29.72
N THR A 161 -19.76 13.35 -29.43
CA THR A 161 -19.26 12.25 -30.27
C THR A 161 -20.41 11.36 -30.71
N ASP A 162 -20.44 11.00 -31.99
CA ASP A 162 -21.19 9.87 -32.52
C ASP A 162 -20.25 8.96 -33.34
N PHE A 163 -20.71 7.78 -33.72
CA PHE A 163 -19.89 6.77 -34.38
C PHE A 163 -20.54 6.25 -35.65
N LYS A 164 -19.75 6.14 -36.72
CA LYS A 164 -20.13 5.39 -37.91
C LYS A 164 -19.42 4.03 -37.88
N VAL A 165 -20.23 2.98 -37.72
CA VAL A 165 -19.79 1.58 -37.69
C VAL A 165 -19.95 0.99 -39.08
N MET A 166 -18.94 0.31 -39.60
CA MET A 166 -18.99 -0.38 -40.89
C MET A 166 -19.58 -1.78 -40.74
N PRO A 167 -20.23 -2.35 -41.79
CA PRO A 167 -20.86 -3.68 -41.71
C PRO A 167 -19.91 -4.85 -41.35
N LYS A 168 -18.59 -4.68 -41.54
CA LYS A 168 -17.56 -5.66 -41.19
C LYS A 168 -17.10 -5.58 -39.73
N ASP A 169 -17.49 -4.53 -39.01
CA ASP A 169 -17.12 -4.29 -37.59
C ASP A 169 -18.06 -5.02 -36.62
N ALA A 170 -19.19 -5.53 -37.13
CA ALA A 170 -20.07 -6.41 -36.41
C ALA A 170 -19.43 -7.80 -36.33
N PHE A 171 -18.99 -8.21 -35.14
CA PHE A 171 -18.80 -9.62 -34.86
C PHE A 171 -20.10 -10.35 -35.21
N ALA A 172 -20.00 -11.42 -36.00
CA ALA A 172 -21.10 -12.35 -36.18
C ALA A 172 -21.54 -12.81 -34.78
N ILE A 173 -22.77 -12.44 -34.43
CA ILE A 173 -23.41 -12.77 -33.15
C ILE A 173 -23.45 -14.31 -33.07
N SER A 174 -22.63 -14.90 -32.21
CA SER A 174 -22.90 -16.28 -31.74
C SER A 174 -24.05 -16.19 -30.74
N ALA A 175 -25.26 -16.14 -31.28
CA ALA A 175 -26.46 -16.34 -30.50
C ALA A 175 -26.63 -17.84 -30.29
N ASN A 176 -26.47 -18.27 -29.04
CA ASN A 176 -26.86 -19.57 -28.47
C ASN A 176 -26.11 -20.83 -28.94
N GLY A 177 -25.59 -21.51 -27.91
CA GLY A 177 -25.07 -22.87 -27.86
C GLY A 177 -25.24 -23.77 -29.08
N ASP A 178 -24.11 -24.17 -29.64
CA ASP A 178 -23.98 -25.52 -30.18
C ASP A 178 -22.72 -26.17 -29.60
N LYS A 179 -22.96 -27.18 -28.76
CA LYS A 179 -21.99 -28.23 -28.48
C LYS A 179 -22.01 -29.08 -29.74
N ASP A 180 -21.12 -28.81 -30.69
CA ASP A 180 -20.43 -29.82 -31.49
C ASP A 180 -19.54 -29.12 -32.50
N GLY A 181 -18.24 -29.46 -32.44
CA GLY A 181 -17.26 -28.93 -33.35
C GLY A 181 -17.47 -29.49 -34.75
N VAL A 182 -17.66 -28.61 -35.73
CA VAL A 182 -17.25 -28.86 -37.11
C VAL A 182 -16.71 -27.56 -37.70
N ALA A 183 -15.42 -27.54 -37.96
CA ALA A 183 -14.77 -26.56 -38.81
C ALA A 183 -15.02 -26.91 -40.29
N ALA A 184 -15.29 -25.90 -41.14
CA ALA A 184 -14.83 -25.75 -42.55
C ALA A 184 -15.76 -24.81 -43.36
N PRO A 185 -15.35 -24.29 -44.55
CA PRO A 185 -14.00 -24.03 -45.06
C PRO A 185 -13.80 -22.61 -45.64
N ASN A 186 -12.54 -22.33 -45.98
CA ASN A 186 -12.00 -21.17 -46.70
C ASN A 186 -12.86 -20.56 -47.81
N GLN A 187 -12.83 -19.23 -47.88
CA GLN A 187 -12.87 -18.50 -49.15
C GLN A 187 -11.81 -17.37 -49.11
N GLU A 188 -10.65 -17.66 -49.69
CA GLU A 188 -9.71 -16.65 -50.16
C GLU A 188 -10.26 -16.04 -51.45
N ILE A 189 -10.63 -14.76 -51.43
CA ILE A 189 -10.68 -13.92 -52.63
C ILE A 189 -10.26 -12.50 -52.26
N GLY A 190 -9.23 -11.99 -52.95
CA GLY A 190 -9.13 -10.58 -53.31
C GLY A 190 -8.09 -9.76 -52.56
N THR A 191 -6.92 -9.62 -53.19
CA THR A 191 -5.94 -8.55 -53.01
C THR A 191 -6.59 -7.16 -53.14
N ALA A 192 -6.97 -6.57 -52.01
CA ALA A 192 -7.07 -5.14 -51.81
C ALA A 192 -6.58 -4.86 -50.39
N MET A 193 -5.56 -4.00 -50.24
CA MET A 193 -5.11 -3.49 -48.94
C MET A 193 -6.29 -2.76 -48.26
N ASN A 194 -7.13 -3.50 -47.53
CA ASN A 194 -8.18 -2.93 -46.70
C ASN A 194 -7.49 -2.19 -45.55
N HIS A 195 -7.38 -0.87 -45.69
CA HIS A 195 -6.91 -0.01 -44.62
C HIS A 195 -7.86 -0.18 -43.44
N PHE A 196 -7.29 -0.64 -42.33
CA PHE A 196 -7.94 -0.81 -41.04
C PHE A 196 -8.69 0.44 -40.63
N THR A 197 -9.94 0.30 -40.18
CA THR A 197 -10.66 1.45 -39.63
C THR A 197 -11.36 1.03 -38.35
N ALA A 198 -10.86 1.52 -37.22
CA ALA A 198 -11.69 1.67 -36.03
C ALA A 198 -12.97 2.44 -36.41
N PRO A 199 -14.07 2.34 -35.63
CA PRO A 199 -15.28 3.10 -35.90
C PRO A 199 -14.95 4.57 -36.14
N GLN A 200 -15.43 5.13 -37.25
CA GLN A 200 -15.15 6.53 -37.56
C GLN A 200 -15.88 7.38 -36.53
N VAL A 201 -15.11 8.21 -35.81
CA VAL A 201 -15.65 9.11 -34.77
C VAL A 201 -16.08 10.40 -35.44
N LEU A 202 -17.35 10.71 -35.33
CA LEU A 202 -17.97 11.94 -35.81
C LEU A 202 -18.03 12.94 -34.65
N LEU A 203 -17.57 14.15 -34.90
CA LEU A 203 -17.54 15.22 -33.91
C LEU A 203 -18.72 16.16 -34.14
N ASP A 204 -19.48 16.40 -33.08
CA ASP A 204 -20.53 17.42 -33.00
C ASP A 204 -19.99 18.58 -32.16
N ASP A 205 -19.18 19.43 -32.81
CA ASP A 205 -18.65 20.65 -32.23
C ASP A 205 -19.56 21.84 -32.57
N ALA A 206 -20.30 22.32 -31.57
CA ALA A 206 -21.20 23.45 -31.72
C ALA A 206 -20.48 24.76 -32.08
N SER A 207 -19.18 24.86 -31.84
CA SER A 207 -18.36 26.03 -32.22
C SER A 207 -17.82 25.96 -33.65
N HIS A 208 -17.98 24.81 -34.34
CA HIS A 208 -17.40 24.53 -35.65
C HIS A 208 -15.88 24.81 -35.74
N SER A 209 -15.18 24.75 -34.61
CA SER A 209 -13.74 25.04 -34.50
C SER A 209 -12.89 23.81 -34.84
N LEU A 210 -13.46 22.61 -34.69
CA LEU A 210 -12.83 21.34 -34.98
C LEU A 210 -13.36 20.74 -36.29
N ALA A 211 -12.58 19.81 -36.87
CA ALA A 211 -13.01 19.01 -38.01
C ALA A 211 -14.23 18.15 -37.66
N THR A 212 -15.01 17.75 -38.67
CA THR A 212 -16.24 16.95 -38.49
C THR A 212 -16.00 15.49 -38.10
N SER A 213 -14.76 15.01 -38.19
CA SER A 213 -14.37 13.67 -37.77
C SER A 213 -12.92 13.62 -37.31
N VAL A 214 -12.61 12.65 -36.46
CA VAL A 214 -11.24 12.33 -36.03
C VAL A 214 -10.89 10.90 -36.46
N GLN A 215 -9.68 10.72 -37.00
CA GLN A 215 -9.14 9.41 -37.34
C GLN A 215 -8.38 8.84 -36.14
N ALA A 216 -8.68 7.60 -35.77
CA ALA A 216 -8.01 6.90 -34.68
C ALA A 216 -7.74 5.44 -34.99
N LYS A 217 -6.67 4.89 -34.40
CA LYS A 217 -6.39 3.45 -34.48
C LYS A 217 -7.20 2.66 -33.45
N LEU A 218 -7.50 3.27 -32.29
CA LEU A 218 -8.38 2.71 -31.28
C LEU A 218 -9.40 3.73 -30.77
N VAL A 219 -10.65 3.29 -30.57
CA VAL A 219 -11.73 4.09 -29.99
C VAL A 219 -12.19 3.48 -28.67
N CYS A 220 -12.25 4.30 -27.61
CA CYS A 220 -12.78 3.94 -26.30
C CYS A 220 -14.12 4.65 -26.07
N ASP A 221 -15.23 3.91 -25.99
CA ASP A 221 -16.54 4.44 -25.58
C ASP A 221 -16.62 4.52 -24.05
N ALA A 222 -16.51 5.74 -23.52
CA ALA A 222 -16.71 6.09 -22.12
C ALA A 222 -17.94 7.02 -21.92
N THR A 223 -18.91 6.99 -22.85
CA THR A 223 -20.11 7.85 -22.86
C THR A 223 -21.15 7.50 -21.78
N GLY A 224 -20.82 6.51 -20.94
CA GLY A 224 -21.60 6.07 -19.80
C GLY A 224 -22.96 5.52 -20.21
N PHE A 225 -24.00 5.89 -19.46
CA PHE A 225 -25.37 5.40 -19.71
C PHE A 225 -25.93 5.73 -21.10
N SER A 226 -25.29 6.63 -21.85
CA SER A 226 -25.69 6.94 -23.24
C SER A 226 -25.33 5.82 -24.21
N ARG A 227 -24.33 4.98 -23.89
CA ARG A 227 -23.95 3.79 -24.67
C ARG A 227 -23.77 4.08 -26.17
N ARG A 228 -23.17 5.23 -26.52
CA ARG A 228 -23.25 5.77 -27.88
C ARG A 228 -22.69 4.83 -28.95
N LEU A 229 -21.64 4.07 -28.63
CA LEU A 229 -21.11 3.04 -29.53
C LEU A 229 -21.79 1.70 -29.30
N THR A 230 -21.86 1.23 -28.05
CA THR A 230 -22.39 -0.10 -27.73
C THR A 230 -23.87 -0.28 -28.12
N SER A 231 -24.67 0.79 -28.13
CA SER A 231 -26.06 0.73 -28.59
C SER A 231 -26.21 0.43 -30.08
N LYS A 232 -25.16 0.64 -30.88
CA LYS A 232 -25.17 0.31 -32.32
C LYS A 232 -24.99 -1.19 -32.57
N PHE A 233 -24.50 -1.92 -31.57
CA PHE A 233 -24.27 -3.37 -31.63
C PHE A 233 -25.36 -4.18 -30.89
N GLY A 234 -26.19 -3.53 -30.08
CA GLY A 234 -27.33 -4.19 -29.45
C GLY A 234 -28.05 -3.40 -28.38
N ASN A 235 -29.30 -3.80 -28.16
CA ASN A 235 -30.12 -3.29 -27.06
C ASN A 235 -29.49 -3.66 -25.71
N ARG A 236 -29.81 -2.87 -24.68
CA ARG A 236 -29.37 -3.18 -23.32
C ARG A 236 -29.98 -4.52 -22.87
N GLU A 237 -29.18 -5.35 -22.23
CA GLU A 237 -29.66 -6.57 -21.60
C GLU A 237 -29.98 -6.31 -20.14
N THR A 238 -31.10 -6.87 -19.67
CA THR A 238 -31.46 -6.89 -18.26
C THR A 238 -31.02 -8.21 -17.64
N PHE A 239 -30.52 -8.17 -16.41
CA PHE A 239 -30.15 -9.37 -15.69
C PHE A 239 -31.36 -10.28 -15.42
N LYS A 240 -31.15 -11.60 -15.46
CA LYS A 240 -32.16 -12.60 -15.09
C LYS A 240 -32.43 -12.52 -13.57
N GLY A 241 -33.69 -12.63 -13.13
CA GLY A 241 -34.03 -12.61 -11.70
C GLY A 241 -35.26 -11.78 -11.27
N GLY A 242 -36.04 -11.23 -12.21
CA GLY A 242 -37.38 -10.69 -11.95
C GLY A 242 -37.44 -9.20 -11.57
N TRP A 243 -36.50 -8.69 -10.78
CA TRP A 243 -36.51 -7.30 -10.29
C TRP A 243 -35.26 -6.49 -10.68
N ASN A 244 -35.40 -5.17 -10.68
CA ASN A 244 -34.32 -4.19 -10.86
C ASN A 244 -34.43 -3.13 -9.74
N CYS A 245 -33.62 -2.09 -9.77
CA CYS A 245 -33.65 -1.01 -8.78
C CYS A 245 -33.88 0.35 -9.44
N ASP A 246 -34.62 1.19 -8.71
CA ASP A 246 -34.74 2.61 -8.96
C ASP A 246 -33.99 3.37 -7.85
N ALA A 247 -33.43 4.54 -8.19
CA ALA A 247 -32.80 5.44 -7.25
C ALA A 247 -33.46 6.82 -7.24
N TYR A 248 -33.64 7.38 -6.05
CA TYR A 248 -34.22 8.71 -5.80
C TYR A 248 -33.31 9.46 -4.83
N TRP A 249 -32.88 10.68 -5.15
CA TRP A 249 -31.92 11.39 -4.29
C TRP A 249 -32.03 12.90 -4.37
N ALA A 250 -31.44 13.57 -3.38
CA ALA A 250 -31.27 15.01 -3.31
C ALA A 250 -30.04 15.36 -2.45
N TYR A 251 -29.75 16.66 -2.35
CA TYR A 251 -28.62 17.20 -1.59
C TYR A 251 -29.11 18.01 -0.39
N PHE A 252 -28.41 17.91 0.71
CA PHE A 252 -28.82 18.47 2.00
C PHE A 252 -27.66 19.18 2.70
N GLN A 253 -27.98 20.19 3.48
CA GLN A 253 -27.11 20.77 4.49
C GLN A 253 -27.32 20.00 5.80
N GLU A 254 -26.23 19.59 6.46
CA GLU A 254 -26.31 19.02 7.81
C GLU A 254 -26.61 20.15 8.81
N THR A 255 -27.59 19.96 9.69
CA THR A 255 -27.96 20.91 10.75
C THR A 255 -27.30 20.54 12.08
N ASP A 256 -27.19 21.50 12.99
CA ASP A 256 -26.69 21.25 14.34
C ASP A 256 -27.69 20.39 15.12
N VAL A 257 -27.28 19.17 15.47
CA VAL A 257 -28.11 18.22 16.23
C VAL A 257 -27.39 17.79 17.49
N LYS A 258 -28.15 17.62 18.57
CA LYS A 258 -27.65 16.99 19.79
C LYS A 258 -27.21 15.56 19.50
N ALA A 259 -26.10 15.14 20.11
CA ALA A 259 -25.54 13.80 19.90
C ALA A 259 -26.52 12.67 20.26
N GLU A 260 -27.43 12.91 21.21
CA GLU A 260 -28.46 11.97 21.68
C GLU A 260 -29.54 11.60 20.65
N ASP A 261 -29.72 12.44 19.61
CA ASP A 261 -30.68 12.17 18.54
C ASP A 261 -30.07 11.44 17.34
N ARG A 262 -28.75 11.19 17.36
CA ARG A 262 -28.02 10.52 16.27
C ARG A 262 -27.95 9.01 16.47
N LEU A 263 -27.80 8.28 15.37
CA LEU A 263 -27.55 6.84 15.40
C LEU A 263 -26.16 6.53 16.02
N ASP A 264 -26.00 5.32 16.53
CA ASP A 264 -24.74 4.83 17.09
C ASP A 264 -23.57 5.06 16.11
N HIS A 265 -22.53 5.73 16.58
CA HIS A 265 -21.31 6.05 15.81
C HIS A 265 -21.55 6.86 14.52
N TRP A 266 -22.66 7.60 14.40
CA TRP A 266 -23.03 8.34 13.19
C TRP A 266 -22.03 9.43 12.78
N ASN A 267 -21.31 10.05 13.71
CA ASN A 267 -20.42 11.18 13.37
C ASN A 267 -19.11 10.76 12.70
N TYR A 268 -18.86 9.45 12.55
CA TYR A 268 -17.64 8.96 11.95
C TYR A 268 -17.55 9.29 10.44
N PRO A 269 -16.37 9.66 9.89
CA PRO A 269 -16.21 10.04 8.48
C PRO A 269 -16.23 8.83 7.53
N ALA A 270 -17.38 8.18 7.40
CA ALA A 270 -17.57 7.00 6.55
C ALA A 270 -18.77 7.17 5.61
N THR A 271 -18.82 6.34 4.57
CA THR A 271 -20.05 6.18 3.77
C THR A 271 -21.07 5.40 4.58
N LYS A 272 -22.23 5.99 4.82
CA LYS A 272 -23.28 5.38 5.62
C LYS A 272 -24.36 4.79 4.73
N HIS A 273 -24.86 3.64 5.15
CA HIS A 273 -25.88 2.86 4.47
C HIS A 273 -26.99 2.60 5.47
N ILE A 274 -28.21 3.07 5.21
CA ILE A 274 -29.38 2.66 5.97
C ILE A 274 -30.15 1.64 5.14
N CYS A 275 -30.14 0.38 5.58
CA CYS A 275 -30.69 -0.78 4.91
C CYS A 275 -32.07 -1.13 5.49
N PHE A 276 -32.97 -1.58 4.62
CA PHE A 276 -34.33 -1.99 4.95
C PHE A 276 -34.85 -2.99 3.89
N PRO A 277 -35.98 -3.70 4.11
CA PRO A 277 -36.38 -4.80 3.23
C PRO A 277 -36.52 -4.47 1.73
N GLU A 278 -36.94 -3.25 1.37
CA GLU A 278 -37.08 -2.85 -0.04
C GLU A 278 -35.77 -2.41 -0.70
N GLY A 279 -34.73 -2.16 0.08
CA GLY A 279 -33.46 -1.64 -0.42
C GLY A 279 -32.65 -0.92 0.64
N TRP A 280 -32.09 0.23 0.28
CA TRP A 280 -31.23 0.96 1.19
C TRP A 280 -31.09 2.43 0.80
N GLY A 281 -30.54 3.24 1.68
CA GLY A 281 -30.15 4.62 1.39
C GLY A 281 -28.71 4.94 1.73
N TRP A 282 -28.09 5.81 0.94
CA TRP A 282 -26.74 6.33 1.20
C TRP A 282 -26.79 7.70 1.89
N PHE A 283 -25.80 7.96 2.75
CA PHE A 283 -25.49 9.29 3.26
C PHE A 283 -24.00 9.53 3.07
N ILE A 284 -23.68 10.46 2.17
CA ILE A 284 -22.31 10.79 1.76
C ILE A 284 -22.08 12.27 2.02
N LYS A 285 -21.22 12.59 2.99
CA LYS A 285 -20.77 13.95 3.24
C LYS A 285 -19.62 14.29 2.30
N LEU A 286 -19.73 15.38 1.55
CA LEU A 286 -18.72 15.82 0.60
C LEU A 286 -18.44 17.32 0.72
N ILE A 287 -17.25 17.71 0.29
CA ILE A 287 -16.88 19.11 0.04
C ILE A 287 -17.38 19.47 -1.36
N SER A 288 -18.23 20.48 -1.46
CA SER A 288 -18.72 20.99 -2.73
C SER A 288 -18.13 22.36 -3.06
N TRP A 289 -17.73 22.51 -4.31
CA TRP A 289 -17.18 23.75 -4.87
C TRP A 289 -18.14 24.39 -5.88
N GLU A 290 -19.43 24.02 -5.84
CA GLU A 290 -20.40 24.38 -6.87
C GLU A 290 -20.53 25.89 -7.09
N LYS A 291 -20.42 26.67 -6.00
CA LYS A 291 -20.49 28.13 -6.01
C LYS A 291 -19.22 28.82 -6.56
N SER A 292 -18.15 28.08 -6.82
CA SER A 292 -16.89 28.64 -7.31
C SER A 292 -16.88 28.84 -8.83
N PRO A 293 -16.34 29.97 -9.33
CA PRO A 293 -16.13 30.19 -10.75
C PRO A 293 -15.16 29.17 -11.35
N LEU A 294 -15.46 28.69 -12.57
CA LEU A 294 -14.64 27.67 -13.24
C LEU A 294 -13.18 28.11 -13.43
N SER A 295 -12.94 29.35 -13.88
CA SER A 295 -11.60 29.89 -14.09
C SER A 295 -10.74 29.85 -12.83
N ASN A 296 -11.35 30.17 -11.69
CA ASN A 296 -10.67 30.22 -10.40
C ASN A 296 -10.38 28.81 -9.88
N LEU A 297 -11.31 27.87 -10.06
CA LEU A 297 -11.07 26.47 -9.77
C LEU A 297 -9.93 25.90 -10.61
N MET A 298 -9.83 26.29 -11.88
CA MET A 298 -8.71 25.89 -12.72
C MET A 298 -7.38 26.40 -12.16
N ASP A 299 -7.30 27.68 -11.74
CA ASP A 299 -6.08 28.22 -11.12
C ASP A 299 -5.72 27.51 -9.81
N LEU A 300 -6.72 27.23 -8.94
CA LEU A 300 -6.53 26.48 -7.70
C LEU A 300 -6.00 25.07 -7.97
N ILE A 301 -6.60 24.35 -8.91
CA ILE A 301 -6.18 22.99 -9.28
C ILE A 301 -4.78 23.01 -9.89
N SER A 302 -4.48 23.96 -10.78
CA SER A 302 -3.13 24.13 -11.34
C SER A 302 -2.10 24.31 -10.25
N TYR A 303 -2.39 25.11 -9.23
CA TYR A 303 -1.50 25.29 -8.09
C TYR A 303 -1.26 23.99 -7.31
N VAL A 304 -2.31 23.21 -7.02
CA VAL A 304 -2.20 21.91 -6.33
C VAL A 304 -1.36 20.94 -7.15
N ILE A 305 -1.64 20.83 -8.46
CA ILE A 305 -0.91 19.95 -9.39
C ILE A 305 0.56 20.35 -9.50
N ASP A 306 0.86 21.64 -9.67
CA ASP A 306 2.23 22.13 -9.87
C ASP A 306 3.11 21.92 -8.64
N ASN A 307 2.56 22.11 -7.44
CA ASN A 307 3.29 21.83 -6.21
C ASN A 307 3.48 20.31 -5.98
N ALA A 308 2.47 19.49 -6.33
CA ALA A 308 2.60 18.04 -6.26
C ALA A 308 3.71 17.52 -7.19
N LYS A 309 3.76 17.96 -8.45
CA LYS A 309 4.82 17.57 -9.41
C LYS A 309 6.23 18.04 -9.01
N ARG A 310 6.33 19.03 -8.12
CA ARG A 310 7.60 19.52 -7.55
C ARG A 310 7.99 18.79 -6.26
N ASN A 311 7.21 17.81 -5.81
CA ASN A 311 7.42 17.09 -4.57
C ASN A 311 7.50 18.03 -3.35
N VAL A 312 6.68 19.10 -3.34
CA VAL A 312 6.55 19.94 -2.15
C VAL A 312 5.95 19.09 -1.02
N SER A 313 6.39 19.29 0.23
CA SER A 313 5.80 18.57 1.35
C SER A 313 4.33 18.94 1.47
N ALA A 314 3.46 17.95 1.66
CA ALA A 314 2.04 18.22 1.86
C ALA A 314 1.78 19.11 3.08
N ARG A 315 2.68 19.15 4.07
CA ARG A 315 2.57 20.06 5.23
C ARG A 315 2.70 21.53 4.85
N ASP A 316 3.39 21.82 3.76
CA ASP A 316 3.61 23.19 3.26
C ASP A 316 2.50 23.64 2.30
N ILE A 317 1.58 22.74 1.93
CA ILE A 317 0.44 23.05 1.08
C ILE A 317 -0.68 23.64 1.92
N PRO A 318 -1.21 24.83 1.57
CA PRO A 318 -2.30 25.46 2.29
C PRO A 318 -3.52 24.55 2.49
N SER A 319 -4.25 24.78 3.58
CA SER A 319 -5.49 24.05 3.88
C SER A 319 -6.59 24.40 2.86
N THR A 320 -7.65 23.60 2.82
CA THR A 320 -8.83 23.85 1.97
C THR A 320 -9.38 25.27 2.18
N THR A 321 -9.47 25.74 3.42
CA THR A 321 -9.94 27.10 3.75
C THR A 321 -9.02 28.17 3.18
N VAL A 322 -7.71 28.01 3.35
CA VAL A 322 -6.75 28.99 2.83
C VAL A 322 -6.73 28.97 1.29
N LEU A 323 -6.83 27.80 0.64
CA LEU A 323 -6.94 27.70 -0.82
C LEU A 323 -8.22 28.38 -1.35
N SER A 324 -9.34 28.21 -0.65
CA SER A 324 -10.60 28.88 -0.95
C SER A 324 -10.44 30.40 -0.96
N GLU A 325 -9.82 30.97 0.07
CA GLU A 325 -9.54 32.41 0.16
C GLU A 325 -8.51 32.86 -0.89
N MET A 326 -7.43 32.09 -1.07
CA MET A 326 -6.34 32.42 -2.00
C MET A 326 -6.79 32.48 -3.46
N PHE A 327 -7.82 31.74 -3.85
CA PHE A 327 -8.30 31.63 -5.23
C PHE A 327 -9.73 32.16 -5.43
N ASP A 328 -10.38 32.70 -4.40
CA ASP A 328 -11.79 33.12 -4.42
C ASP A 328 -12.73 31.99 -4.84
N CYS A 329 -12.49 30.80 -4.28
CA CYS A 329 -13.21 29.58 -4.57
C CYS A 329 -14.01 29.15 -3.33
N PRO A 330 -15.22 29.69 -3.08
CA PRO A 330 -16.03 29.28 -1.94
C PRO A 330 -16.39 27.79 -2.02
N PHE A 331 -16.25 27.10 -0.89
CA PHE A 331 -16.70 25.72 -0.71
C PHE A 331 -17.66 25.60 0.48
N GLU A 332 -18.45 24.53 0.49
CA GLU A 332 -19.30 24.16 1.60
C GLU A 332 -19.39 22.64 1.77
N PHE A 333 -19.72 22.19 2.98
CA PHE A 333 -20.00 20.78 3.24
C PHE A 333 -21.47 20.50 2.98
N ILE A 334 -21.74 19.57 2.06
CA ILE A 334 -23.08 19.07 1.76
C ILE A 334 -23.16 17.57 2.00
N THR A 335 -24.39 17.05 2.13
CA THR A 335 -24.65 15.62 2.22
C THR A 335 -25.52 15.18 1.05
N SER A 336 -25.01 14.24 0.26
CA SER A 336 -25.78 13.50 -0.74
C SER A 336 -26.56 12.39 -0.04
N ILE A 337 -27.89 12.41 -0.19
CA ILE A 337 -28.79 11.42 0.43
C ILE A 337 -29.71 10.87 -0.65
N GLY A 338 -29.78 9.55 -0.74
CA GLY A 338 -30.67 8.90 -1.69
C GLY A 338 -31.05 7.49 -1.32
N TRP A 339 -32.15 7.02 -1.89
CA TRP A 339 -32.71 5.69 -1.73
C TRP A 339 -32.51 4.90 -3.01
N ALA A 340 -31.91 3.72 -2.92
CA ALA A 340 -31.85 2.73 -3.99
C ALA A 340 -32.73 1.54 -3.57
N VAL A 341 -33.87 1.42 -4.24
CA VAL A 341 -34.96 0.51 -3.86
C VAL A 341 -35.35 -0.37 -5.03
N ARG A 342 -35.86 -1.56 -4.75
CA ARG A 342 -36.33 -2.45 -5.80
C ARG A 342 -37.55 -1.87 -6.51
N ASN A 343 -37.63 -2.09 -7.82
CA ASN A 343 -38.68 -1.55 -8.67
C ASN A 343 -39.96 -2.40 -8.68
N ASP A 344 -39.97 -3.53 -7.97
CA ASP A 344 -41.14 -4.36 -7.71
C ASP A 344 -41.86 -3.99 -6.39
N HIS A 345 -41.36 -2.96 -5.68
CA HIS A 345 -42.08 -2.36 -4.54
C HIS A 345 -43.39 -1.71 -5.00
N LYS A 346 -44.48 -2.01 -4.28
CA LYS A 346 -45.80 -1.44 -4.55
C LYS A 346 -45.99 -0.17 -3.73
N PHE A 347 -46.06 0.96 -4.41
CA PHE A 347 -46.42 2.24 -3.79
C PHE A 347 -47.93 2.34 -3.56
N PRO A 348 -48.39 3.13 -2.57
CA PRO A 348 -49.79 3.50 -2.43
C PRO A 348 -50.35 4.19 -3.68
N ASP A 349 -51.67 4.06 -3.91
CA ASP A 349 -52.34 4.64 -5.08
C ASP A 349 -52.25 6.18 -5.13
N ASN A 350 -52.29 6.82 -3.96
CA ASN A 350 -52.14 8.28 -3.84
C ASN A 350 -50.79 8.63 -3.19
N LEU A 351 -49.91 9.28 -3.96
CA LEU A 351 -48.62 9.80 -3.49
C LEU A 351 -48.56 11.33 -3.45
N GLU A 352 -49.66 12.04 -3.71
CA GLU A 352 -49.64 13.50 -3.87
C GLU A 352 -49.25 14.24 -2.59
N GLU A 353 -49.56 13.69 -1.42
CA GLU A 353 -49.19 14.28 -0.12
C GLU A 353 -47.68 14.28 0.18
N TYR A 354 -46.90 13.52 -0.61
CA TYR A 354 -45.46 13.37 -0.41
C TYR A 354 -44.61 14.33 -1.26
N GLY A 355 -45.22 15.11 -2.14
CA GLY A 355 -44.48 16.10 -2.95
C GLY A 355 -45.13 16.45 -4.28
N ALA A 356 -44.52 17.40 -4.99
CA ALA A 356 -45.02 17.88 -6.28
C ALA A 356 -44.58 17.00 -7.45
N THR A 357 -43.38 16.42 -7.38
CA THR A 357 -42.79 15.62 -8.48
C THR A 357 -42.67 14.14 -8.13
N GLU A 358 -42.60 13.25 -9.12
CA GLU A 358 -42.45 11.80 -8.84
C GLU A 358 -41.22 11.50 -7.96
N SER A 359 -40.08 12.13 -8.25
CA SER A 359 -38.83 11.91 -7.51
C SER A 359 -38.93 12.36 -6.06
N GLU A 360 -39.52 13.52 -5.82
CA GLU A 360 -39.81 14.04 -4.47
C GLU A 360 -40.80 13.14 -3.73
N ARG A 361 -41.93 12.80 -4.36
CA ARG A 361 -42.97 11.96 -3.76
C ARG A 361 -42.41 10.63 -3.27
N LYS A 362 -41.65 9.94 -4.13
CA LYS A 362 -41.07 8.64 -3.77
C LYS A 362 -39.93 8.77 -2.77
N PHE A 363 -39.13 9.83 -2.83
CA PHE A 363 -38.12 10.11 -1.82
C PHE A 363 -38.74 10.33 -0.44
N THR A 364 -39.74 11.21 -0.36
CA THR A 364 -40.43 11.56 0.88
C THR A 364 -41.25 10.39 1.43
N TYR A 365 -41.82 9.55 0.55
CA TYR A 365 -42.48 8.32 0.95
C TYR A 365 -41.55 7.40 1.76
N PHE A 366 -40.36 7.09 1.25
CA PHE A 366 -39.42 6.21 1.98
C PHE A 366 -38.88 6.86 3.25
N LYS A 367 -38.65 8.19 3.24
CA LYS A 367 -38.32 8.95 4.45
C LYS A 367 -39.38 8.74 5.55
N ARG A 368 -40.66 8.96 5.23
CA ARG A 368 -41.77 8.91 6.20
C ARG A 368 -42.21 7.49 6.56
N LYS A 369 -41.93 6.50 5.70
CA LYS A 369 -42.30 5.10 5.95
C LYS A 369 -41.66 4.54 7.22
N TYR A 370 -40.43 4.95 7.52
CA TYR A 370 -39.67 4.46 8.67
C TYR A 370 -39.49 5.57 9.71
N PRO A 371 -40.10 5.48 10.91
CA PRO A 371 -40.01 6.53 11.93
C PRO A 371 -38.57 6.93 12.29
N THR A 372 -37.64 5.97 12.30
CA THR A 372 -36.21 6.26 12.51
C THR A 372 -35.63 7.15 11.41
N LEU A 373 -35.97 6.91 10.14
CA LEU A 373 -35.51 7.74 9.02
C LEU A 373 -36.13 9.12 9.06
N ASP A 374 -37.43 9.21 9.33
CA ASP A 374 -38.16 10.47 9.37
C ASP A 374 -37.56 11.40 10.44
N ARG A 375 -37.38 10.88 11.66
CA ARG A 375 -36.73 11.60 12.78
C ARG A 375 -35.29 12.00 12.45
N LEU A 376 -34.49 11.08 11.90
CA LEU A 376 -33.09 11.38 11.55
C LEU A 376 -33.01 12.51 10.52
N MET A 377 -33.83 12.43 9.48
CA MET A 377 -33.87 13.40 8.39
C MET A 377 -34.37 14.77 8.86
N ASP A 378 -35.48 14.82 9.60
CA ASP A 378 -36.07 16.09 10.08
C ASP A 378 -35.17 16.81 11.09
N ASN A 379 -34.47 16.05 11.93
CA ASN A 379 -33.62 16.65 12.95
C ASN A 379 -32.27 17.11 12.37
N SER A 380 -31.73 16.42 11.36
CA SER A 380 -30.31 16.53 10.99
C SER A 380 -30.03 17.09 9.60
N TYR A 381 -31.03 17.24 8.74
CA TYR A 381 -30.80 17.58 7.33
C TYR A 381 -31.81 18.58 6.79
N ALA A 382 -31.31 19.71 6.31
CA ALA A 382 -32.08 20.70 5.57
C ALA A 382 -31.87 20.52 4.06
N ILE A 383 -32.94 20.43 3.27
CA ILE A 383 -32.84 20.27 1.81
C ILE A 383 -32.17 21.48 1.15
N LEU A 384 -31.29 21.24 0.18
CA LEU A 384 -30.68 22.27 -0.65
C LEU A 384 -31.43 22.37 -1.99
N PRO A 385 -32.31 23.38 -2.18
CA PRO A 385 -33.13 23.48 -3.38
C PRO A 385 -32.26 23.82 -4.59
N ASN A 386 -32.42 23.07 -5.68
CA ASN A 386 -31.82 23.35 -6.98
C ASN A 386 -30.29 23.54 -6.95
N TYR A 387 -29.62 22.79 -6.07
CA TYR A 387 -28.20 23.01 -5.77
C TYR A 387 -27.29 22.82 -6.99
N TYR A 388 -27.42 21.72 -7.72
CA TYR A 388 -26.67 21.44 -8.96
C TYR A 388 -27.46 21.76 -10.23
N GLY A 389 -28.31 22.79 -10.20
CA GLY A 389 -29.11 23.25 -11.33
C GLY A 389 -30.61 23.19 -11.08
N LYS A 390 -31.42 23.18 -12.13
CA LYS A 390 -32.87 23.48 -12.06
C LYS A 390 -33.75 22.46 -11.30
N LYS A 391 -33.19 21.37 -10.79
CA LYS A 391 -33.94 20.29 -10.10
C LYS A 391 -33.37 20.07 -8.71
N THR A 392 -34.28 19.86 -7.75
CA THR A 392 -33.93 19.52 -6.36
C THR A 392 -33.83 18.01 -6.15
N TYR A 393 -34.84 17.27 -6.63
CA TYR A 393 -34.91 15.81 -6.51
C TYR A 393 -34.63 15.13 -7.85
N PHE A 394 -33.81 14.09 -7.80
CA PHE A 394 -33.37 13.31 -8.95
C PHE A 394 -33.93 11.90 -8.90
N VAL A 395 -34.04 11.27 -10.07
CA VAL A 395 -34.49 9.88 -10.22
C VAL A 395 -33.73 9.18 -11.34
N ARG A 396 -33.45 7.89 -11.14
CA ARG A 396 -32.99 6.98 -12.19
C ARG A 396 -33.69 5.64 -12.00
N LYS A 397 -34.41 5.18 -13.02
CA LYS A 397 -35.17 3.93 -12.99
C LYS A 397 -34.44 2.80 -13.71
N SER A 398 -34.70 1.56 -13.30
CA SER A 398 -34.15 0.34 -13.90
C SER A 398 -32.65 0.44 -14.14
N MET A 399 -31.92 0.69 -13.06
CA MET A 399 -30.49 1.03 -13.10
C MET A 399 -29.63 -0.09 -13.67
N ALA A 400 -29.91 -1.35 -13.33
CA ALA A 400 -29.05 -2.47 -13.68
C ALA A 400 -29.25 -2.87 -15.15
N PHE A 401 -28.16 -2.91 -15.91
CA PHE A 401 -28.13 -3.40 -17.28
C PHE A 401 -26.71 -3.79 -17.68
N GLN A 402 -26.61 -4.46 -18.83
CA GLN A 402 -25.35 -4.78 -19.47
C GLN A 402 -25.44 -4.56 -20.98
N SER A 403 -24.35 -4.16 -21.60
CA SER A 403 -24.23 -4.09 -23.06
C SER A 403 -23.83 -5.47 -23.60
N PRO A 404 -24.52 -6.00 -24.62
CA PRO A 404 -24.23 -7.33 -25.17
C PRO A 404 -22.84 -7.39 -25.82
N VAL A 405 -22.41 -6.29 -26.45
CA VAL A 405 -21.09 -6.16 -27.08
C VAL A 405 -20.40 -4.94 -26.48
N VAL A 406 -19.20 -5.16 -25.94
CA VAL A 406 -18.39 -4.14 -25.25
C VAL A 406 -17.00 -3.97 -25.83
N ALA A 407 -16.60 -4.79 -26.81
CA ALA A 407 -15.39 -4.59 -27.58
C ALA A 407 -15.50 -5.19 -28.98
N GLY A 408 -14.68 -4.67 -29.89
CA GLY A 408 -14.50 -5.18 -31.25
C GLY A 408 -13.13 -4.79 -31.80
N GLU A 409 -12.85 -5.16 -33.06
CA GLU A 409 -11.60 -4.76 -33.71
C GLU A 409 -11.49 -3.23 -33.72
N GLY A 410 -10.44 -2.68 -33.11
CA GLY A 410 -10.21 -1.23 -33.04
C GLY A 410 -11.09 -0.45 -32.06
N TRP A 411 -11.92 -1.10 -31.21
CA TRP A 411 -12.69 -0.37 -30.20
C TRP A 411 -13.02 -1.19 -28.94
N LEU A 412 -13.27 -0.48 -27.84
CA LEU A 412 -13.75 -1.04 -26.58
C LEU A 412 -14.65 -0.03 -25.84
N ALA A 413 -15.45 -0.50 -24.89
CA ALA A 413 -16.33 0.33 -24.07
C ALA A 413 -16.05 0.10 -22.58
N ILE A 414 -15.95 1.17 -21.81
CA ILE A 414 -15.59 1.10 -20.39
C ILE A 414 -16.65 1.76 -19.50
N GLY A 415 -16.63 1.40 -18.21
CA GLY A 415 -17.57 1.90 -17.22
C GLY A 415 -19.01 1.68 -17.63
N ASN A 416 -19.85 2.69 -17.41
CA ASN A 416 -21.29 2.56 -17.63
C ASN A 416 -21.68 2.43 -19.12
N SER A 417 -20.77 2.60 -20.09
CA SER A 417 -21.05 2.26 -21.50
C SER A 417 -21.17 0.74 -21.70
N ALA A 418 -20.49 -0.03 -20.85
CA ALA A 418 -20.44 -1.48 -20.92
C ALA A 418 -21.42 -2.16 -19.95
N GLY A 419 -21.69 -1.57 -18.80
CA GLY A 419 -22.76 -2.03 -17.89
C GLY A 419 -22.78 -1.31 -16.55
N PHE A 420 -23.87 -1.47 -15.81
CA PHE A 420 -24.01 -0.96 -14.44
C PHE A 420 -24.95 -1.87 -13.63
N THR A 421 -24.78 -1.93 -12.31
CA THR A 421 -25.65 -2.68 -11.40
C THR A 421 -26.37 -1.77 -10.41
N ASN A 422 -25.68 -1.33 -9.36
CA ASN A 422 -26.24 -0.58 -8.25
C ASN A 422 -25.17 0.33 -7.60
N PRO A 423 -25.55 1.43 -6.94
CA PRO A 423 -24.61 2.23 -6.14
C PRO A 423 -24.03 1.49 -4.92
N LEU A 424 -24.63 0.38 -4.48
CA LEU A 424 -24.23 -0.31 -3.25
C LEU A 424 -22.81 -0.86 -3.36
N ILE A 425 -21.95 -0.53 -2.38
CA ILE A 425 -20.50 -0.85 -2.40
C ILE A 425 -19.74 -0.17 -3.56
N SER A 426 -20.35 0.84 -4.19
CA SER A 426 -19.72 1.74 -5.16
C SER A 426 -19.00 1.07 -6.34
N PRO A 427 -19.53 -0.01 -6.96
CA PRO A 427 -18.82 -0.72 -8.03
C PRO A 427 -18.65 0.10 -9.31
N GLY A 428 -19.54 1.07 -9.58
CA GLY A 428 -19.48 1.88 -10.80
C GLY A 428 -18.15 2.62 -10.99
N ILE A 429 -17.53 3.08 -9.90
CA ILE A 429 -16.17 3.65 -9.94
C ILE A 429 -15.15 2.56 -9.66
N ASN A 430 -15.29 1.81 -8.56
CA ASN A 430 -14.19 1.00 -8.05
C ASN A 430 -13.93 -0.29 -8.85
N ALA A 431 -14.98 -0.97 -9.36
CA ALA A 431 -14.79 -2.02 -10.37
C ALA A 431 -14.52 -1.41 -11.75
N GLY A 432 -15.13 -0.26 -12.06
CA GLY A 432 -14.94 0.46 -13.32
C GLY A 432 -13.48 0.81 -13.59
N ILE A 433 -12.71 1.18 -12.56
CA ILE A 433 -11.27 1.43 -12.66
C ILE A 433 -10.50 0.16 -13.02
N GLY A 434 -10.82 -0.97 -12.40
CA GLY A 434 -10.22 -2.25 -12.79
C GLY A 434 -10.48 -2.59 -14.25
N GLY A 435 -11.70 -2.34 -14.73
CA GLY A 435 -12.03 -2.45 -16.16
C GLY A 435 -11.25 -1.48 -17.05
N ALA A 436 -11.09 -0.22 -16.63
CA ALA A 436 -10.30 0.78 -17.35
C ALA A 436 -8.81 0.41 -17.44
N PHE A 437 -8.23 -0.08 -16.35
CA PHE A 437 -6.83 -0.52 -16.31
C PHE A 437 -6.62 -1.72 -17.23
N TYR A 438 -7.51 -2.71 -17.17
CA TYR A 438 -7.43 -3.85 -18.08
C TYR A 438 -7.56 -3.43 -19.55
N ALA A 439 -8.48 -2.50 -19.85
CA ALA A 439 -8.59 -1.91 -21.19
C ALA A 439 -7.30 -1.19 -21.62
N ALA A 440 -6.64 -0.45 -20.72
CA ALA A 440 -5.40 0.26 -21.01
C ALA A 440 -4.23 -0.70 -21.25
N MET A 441 -4.10 -1.78 -20.47
CA MET A 441 -3.11 -2.84 -20.71
C MET A 441 -3.31 -3.49 -22.08
N LEU A 442 -4.55 -3.86 -22.42
CA LEU A 442 -4.87 -4.42 -23.74
C LEU A 442 -4.62 -3.42 -24.88
N THR A 443 -4.83 -2.12 -24.62
CA THR A 443 -4.50 -1.06 -25.56
C THR A 443 -3.00 -0.99 -25.80
N GLN A 444 -2.19 -1.00 -24.74
CA GLN A 444 -0.73 -1.04 -24.86
C GLN A 444 -0.26 -2.24 -25.69
N GLU A 445 -0.82 -3.43 -25.47
CA GLU A 445 -0.50 -4.63 -26.27
C GLU A 445 -0.81 -4.43 -27.76
N ILE A 446 -1.93 -3.78 -28.10
CA ILE A 446 -2.31 -3.47 -29.49
C ILE A 446 -1.29 -2.53 -30.16
N PHE A 447 -0.79 -1.53 -29.42
CA PHE A 447 0.18 -0.57 -29.96
C PHE A 447 1.62 -1.10 -29.99
N ALA A 448 1.96 -2.05 -29.11
CA ALA A 448 3.25 -2.73 -29.13
C ALA A 448 3.37 -3.80 -30.25
N ALA A 449 2.25 -4.25 -30.81
CA ALA A 449 2.22 -5.27 -31.85
C ALA A 449 2.75 -4.76 -33.20
N PRO A 450 3.61 -5.53 -33.91
CA PRO A 450 3.98 -5.23 -35.29
C PRO A 450 2.76 -5.08 -36.20
N GLU A 451 2.84 -4.19 -37.19
CA GLU A 451 1.72 -3.83 -38.08
C GLU A 451 1.04 -5.05 -38.71
N GLU A 452 1.84 -6.02 -39.19
CA GLU A 452 1.38 -7.28 -39.80
C GLU A 452 0.51 -8.14 -38.86
N SER A 453 0.74 -8.05 -37.54
CA SER A 453 0.05 -8.82 -36.50
C SER A 453 -1.03 -8.02 -35.75
N SER A 454 -1.07 -6.70 -35.96
CA SER A 454 -1.87 -5.76 -35.18
C SER A 454 -3.36 -6.13 -35.15
N ARG A 455 -3.92 -6.57 -36.29
CA ARG A 455 -5.31 -7.03 -36.37
C ARG A 455 -5.61 -8.23 -35.49
N ALA A 456 -4.75 -9.25 -35.55
CA ALA A 456 -4.93 -10.47 -34.79
C ALA A 456 -4.89 -10.18 -33.28
N VAL A 457 -3.99 -9.27 -32.87
CA VAL A 457 -3.91 -8.76 -31.50
C VAL A 457 -5.16 -7.98 -31.12
N MET A 458 -5.65 -7.05 -31.95
CA MET A 458 -6.91 -6.33 -31.70
C MET A 458 -8.09 -7.28 -31.48
N LYS A 459 -8.24 -8.30 -32.35
CA LYS A 459 -9.31 -9.30 -32.22
C LYS A 459 -9.18 -10.10 -30.93
N LYS A 460 -7.96 -10.52 -30.58
CA LYS A 460 -7.68 -11.23 -29.33
C LYS A 460 -8.01 -10.37 -28.11
N SER A 461 -7.55 -9.12 -28.10
CA SER A 461 -7.80 -8.15 -27.02
C SER A 461 -9.30 -7.84 -26.87
N ALA A 462 -10.02 -7.68 -27.98
CA ALA A 462 -11.46 -7.48 -27.96
C ALA A 462 -12.20 -8.68 -27.34
N ASN A 463 -11.84 -9.91 -27.73
CA ASN A 463 -12.41 -11.12 -27.14
C ASN A 463 -12.11 -11.24 -25.64
N ALA A 464 -10.87 -10.91 -25.24
CA ALA A 464 -10.46 -10.96 -23.84
C ALA A 464 -11.23 -9.93 -22.99
N PHE A 465 -11.38 -8.70 -23.50
CA PHE A 465 -12.12 -7.65 -22.81
C PHE A 465 -13.62 -7.94 -22.76
N GLN A 466 -14.21 -8.45 -23.85
CA GLN A 466 -15.58 -8.94 -23.89
C GLN A 466 -15.80 -10.01 -22.81
N ALA A 467 -14.98 -11.06 -22.76
CA ALA A 467 -15.11 -12.12 -21.77
C ALA A 467 -14.95 -11.60 -20.33
N TYR A 468 -13.98 -10.70 -20.10
CA TYR A 468 -13.78 -10.11 -18.78
C TYR A 468 -14.97 -9.27 -18.33
N HIS A 469 -15.41 -8.30 -19.13
CA HIS A 469 -16.45 -7.39 -18.69
C HIS A 469 -17.83 -8.06 -18.74
N HIS A 470 -18.15 -8.72 -19.85
CA HIS A 470 -19.47 -9.29 -20.10
C HIS A 470 -19.71 -10.57 -19.31
N ASP A 471 -18.80 -11.54 -19.40
CA ASP A 471 -19.02 -12.88 -18.84
C ASP A 471 -18.48 -13.00 -17.41
N PHE A 472 -17.50 -12.17 -17.06
CA PHE A 472 -16.88 -12.22 -15.75
C PHE A 472 -17.39 -11.16 -14.76
N MET A 473 -17.20 -9.87 -15.04
CA MET A 473 -17.41 -8.79 -14.07
C MET A 473 -18.90 -8.52 -13.78
N MET A 474 -19.70 -8.30 -14.82
CA MET A 474 -21.09 -7.85 -14.66
C MET A 474 -22.02 -8.88 -13.97
N PRO A 475 -22.01 -10.18 -14.33
CA PRO A 475 -22.83 -11.18 -13.66
C PRO A 475 -22.48 -11.32 -12.17
N ARG A 476 -21.19 -11.19 -11.82
CA ARG A 476 -20.70 -11.28 -10.43
C ARG A 476 -21.16 -10.07 -9.60
N LEU A 477 -21.07 -8.87 -10.16
CA LEU A 477 -21.61 -7.66 -9.52
C LEU A 477 -23.13 -7.74 -9.33
N ASN A 478 -23.85 -8.32 -10.30
CA ASN A 478 -25.29 -8.50 -10.18
C ASN A 478 -25.64 -9.52 -9.08
N GLN A 479 -24.93 -10.66 -9.02
CA GLN A 479 -25.09 -11.64 -7.94
C GLN A 479 -24.78 -11.02 -6.57
N MET A 480 -23.74 -10.19 -6.48
CA MET A 480 -23.45 -9.42 -5.27
C MET A 480 -24.63 -8.53 -4.87
N ASN A 481 -25.15 -7.74 -5.80
CA ASN A 481 -26.29 -6.87 -5.52
C ASN A 481 -27.50 -7.65 -4.98
N ARG A 482 -27.84 -8.78 -5.62
CA ARG A 482 -28.96 -9.64 -5.18
C ARG A 482 -28.73 -10.22 -3.79
N TYR A 483 -27.50 -10.67 -3.51
CA TYR A 483 -27.12 -11.17 -2.19
C TYR A 483 -27.36 -10.10 -1.11
N TRP A 484 -26.83 -8.89 -1.30
CA TRP A 484 -27.00 -7.82 -0.32
C TRP A 484 -28.48 -7.45 -0.09
N TYR A 485 -29.26 -7.23 -1.15
CA TYR A 485 -30.69 -6.90 -1.03
C TYR A 485 -31.49 -8.00 -0.34
N SER A 486 -31.13 -9.27 -0.55
CA SER A 486 -31.78 -10.40 0.13
C SER A 486 -31.47 -10.42 1.63
N MET A 487 -30.27 -10.01 2.02
CA MET A 487 -29.83 -9.98 3.42
C MET A 487 -30.39 -8.77 4.20
N PHE A 488 -30.87 -7.72 3.54
CA PHE A 488 -31.50 -6.56 4.19
C PHE A 488 -32.90 -6.84 4.75
N ARG A 489 -33.51 -7.98 4.41
CA ARG A 489 -34.87 -8.33 4.80
C ARG A 489 -35.01 -8.75 6.28
N ASP A 490 -33.92 -9.08 6.96
CA ASP A 490 -33.91 -9.46 8.38
C ASP A 490 -32.61 -8.99 9.04
N HIS A 491 -32.71 -8.39 10.23
CA HIS A 491 -31.55 -7.83 10.93
C HIS A 491 -30.49 -8.89 11.31
N ARG A 492 -30.89 -10.15 11.52
CA ARG A 492 -30.00 -11.29 11.82
C ARG A 492 -29.26 -11.77 10.59
N LEU A 493 -29.88 -11.67 9.41
CA LEU A 493 -29.21 -11.89 8.13
C LEU A 493 -28.19 -10.78 7.89
N PHE A 494 -28.59 -9.53 8.11
CA PHE A 494 -27.70 -8.38 8.00
C PHE A 494 -26.46 -8.48 8.91
N GLU A 495 -26.64 -8.85 10.18
CA GLU A 495 -25.52 -9.07 11.12
C GLU A 495 -24.57 -10.17 10.62
N ALA A 496 -25.11 -11.25 10.04
CA ALA A 496 -24.28 -12.29 9.43
C ALA A 496 -23.58 -11.84 8.14
N MET A 497 -24.20 -10.94 7.37
CA MET A 497 -23.75 -10.53 6.04
C MET A 497 -22.41 -9.81 6.06
N ILE A 498 -22.27 -8.79 6.92
CA ILE A 498 -21.12 -7.87 6.92
C ILE A 498 -19.78 -8.61 7.15
N PRO A 499 -19.56 -9.33 8.26
CA PRO A 499 -18.30 -10.03 8.48
C PRO A 499 -18.06 -11.12 7.43
N SER A 500 -19.12 -11.74 6.89
CA SER A 500 -18.99 -12.78 5.87
C SER A 500 -18.52 -12.23 4.54
N PHE A 501 -19.12 -11.11 4.08
CA PHE A 501 -18.78 -10.46 2.81
C PHE A 501 -17.33 -9.99 2.80
N TRP A 502 -16.88 -9.30 3.85
CA TRP A 502 -15.51 -8.80 3.92
C TRP A 502 -14.50 -9.95 4.02
N ALA A 503 -14.81 -11.02 4.76
CA ALA A 503 -13.94 -12.18 4.83
C ALA A 503 -13.68 -12.83 3.46
N VAL A 504 -14.71 -13.01 2.63
CA VAL A 504 -14.56 -13.59 1.29
C VAL A 504 -14.10 -12.60 0.22
N GLY A 505 -14.44 -11.33 0.38
CA GLY A 505 -14.13 -10.28 -0.58
C GLY A 505 -12.69 -9.79 -0.47
N VAL A 506 -12.07 -9.92 0.70
CA VAL A 506 -10.69 -9.51 0.93
C VAL A 506 -9.73 -10.70 0.96
N GLN A 507 -10.11 -11.85 1.53
CA GLN A 507 -9.24 -13.04 1.66
C GLN A 507 -7.92 -12.77 2.44
N GLU A 508 -6.97 -12.02 1.89
CA GLU A 508 -5.71 -11.57 2.52
C GLU A 508 -5.66 -10.04 2.56
N ILE A 509 -5.73 -9.46 3.77
CA ILE A 509 -5.85 -8.01 3.96
C ILE A 509 -4.60 -7.28 3.44
N ASP A 510 -3.40 -7.75 3.76
CA ASP A 510 -2.16 -7.03 3.41
C ASP A 510 -1.79 -7.12 1.90
N HIS A 511 -2.33 -8.10 1.18
CA HIS A 511 -2.05 -8.29 -0.25
C HIS A 511 -2.94 -7.44 -1.19
N LEU A 512 -4.18 -7.11 -0.78
CA LEU A 512 -5.15 -6.38 -1.62
C LEU A 512 -5.12 -4.85 -1.44
N TYR A 513 -4.31 -4.32 -0.54
CA TYR A 513 -4.33 -2.90 -0.16
C TYR A 513 -2.90 -2.30 -0.12
N GLY A 514 -2.07 -2.64 -1.11
CA GLY A 514 -0.72 -2.08 -1.29
C GLY A 514 -0.71 -0.67 -1.91
N ALA A 515 0.46 -0.03 -2.01
CA ALA A 515 0.55 1.38 -2.43
C ALA A 515 0.16 1.69 -3.90
N SER A 516 0.13 0.68 -4.78
CA SER A 516 -0.17 0.83 -6.22
C SER A 516 -1.12 -0.26 -6.72
N PHE A 517 -1.81 0.03 -7.81
CA PHE A 517 -2.72 -0.91 -8.49
C PHE A 517 -1.91 -1.93 -9.30
N VAL A 518 -2.19 -3.22 -9.12
CA VAL A 518 -1.51 -4.34 -9.80
C VAL A 518 -2.48 -5.09 -10.72
N ALA A 519 -1.96 -5.87 -11.67
CA ALA A 519 -2.77 -6.57 -12.67
C ALA A 519 -3.80 -7.53 -12.03
N GLU A 520 -3.47 -8.12 -10.88
CA GLU A 520 -4.33 -9.02 -10.14
C GLU A 520 -5.58 -8.32 -9.56
N ASP A 521 -5.50 -7.00 -9.29
CA ASP A 521 -6.60 -6.21 -8.73
C ASP A 521 -7.82 -6.14 -9.67
N VAL A 522 -7.61 -6.34 -10.98
CA VAL A 522 -8.67 -6.44 -12.00
C VAL A 522 -9.66 -7.57 -11.66
N ASN A 523 -9.20 -8.62 -10.99
CA ASN A 523 -10.02 -9.76 -10.59
C ASN A 523 -10.73 -9.57 -9.25
N TRP A 524 -10.45 -8.50 -8.51
CA TRP A 524 -11.10 -8.27 -7.22
C TRP A 524 -12.60 -7.99 -7.38
N VAL A 525 -12.96 -7.12 -8.33
CA VAL A 525 -14.35 -6.73 -8.63
C VAL A 525 -15.11 -6.36 -7.35
N VAL A 526 -14.47 -5.54 -6.50
CA VAL A 526 -15.00 -5.11 -5.19
C VAL A 526 -15.39 -6.27 -4.27
N GLY A 527 -14.61 -7.34 -4.32
CA GLY A 527 -14.82 -8.59 -3.58
C GLY A 527 -15.74 -9.60 -4.28
N ALA A 528 -16.52 -9.18 -5.28
CA ALA A 528 -17.41 -10.09 -6.01
C ALA A 528 -16.66 -11.04 -6.94
N GLY A 529 -15.39 -10.76 -7.27
CA GLY A 529 -14.59 -11.57 -8.17
C GLY A 529 -14.16 -12.92 -7.59
N THR A 530 -14.18 -13.08 -6.27
CA THR A 530 -13.63 -14.26 -5.59
C THR A 530 -14.53 -15.49 -5.73
N ALA A 531 -13.93 -16.66 -5.94
CA ALA A 531 -14.67 -17.91 -6.08
C ALA A 531 -15.43 -18.28 -4.80
N ASP A 532 -14.87 -17.96 -3.63
CA ASP A 532 -15.52 -18.17 -2.34
C ASP A 532 -16.79 -17.32 -2.19
N PHE A 533 -16.74 -16.04 -2.59
CA PHE A 533 -17.93 -15.19 -2.58
C PHE A 533 -19.00 -15.72 -3.53
N GLN A 534 -18.63 -16.09 -4.76
CA GLN A 534 -19.59 -16.59 -5.76
C GLN A 534 -20.28 -17.88 -5.31
N THR A 535 -19.53 -18.81 -4.72
CA THR A 535 -20.10 -20.07 -4.20
C THR A 535 -21.02 -19.81 -3.01
N TYR A 536 -20.56 -18.99 -2.05
CA TYR A 536 -21.32 -18.70 -0.83
C TYR A 536 -22.60 -17.92 -1.12
N SER A 537 -22.49 -16.81 -1.87
CA SER A 537 -23.65 -15.97 -2.18
C SER A 537 -24.69 -16.72 -3.00
N LYS A 538 -24.28 -17.63 -3.91
CA LYS A 538 -25.22 -18.52 -4.60
C LYS A 538 -25.99 -19.41 -3.62
N ALA A 539 -25.30 -20.07 -2.69
CA ALA A 539 -25.95 -20.92 -1.69
C ALA A 539 -26.94 -20.15 -0.81
N VAL A 540 -26.63 -18.89 -0.47
CA VAL A 540 -27.53 -18.00 0.26
C VAL A 540 -28.76 -17.62 -0.58
N LEU A 541 -28.55 -17.25 -1.84
CA LEU A 541 -29.65 -16.88 -2.76
C LEU A 541 -30.58 -18.07 -3.03
N ASP A 542 -30.03 -19.28 -3.22
CA ASP A 542 -30.82 -20.50 -3.40
C ASP A 542 -31.75 -20.78 -2.19
N VAL A 543 -31.41 -20.27 -0.99
CA VAL A 543 -32.25 -20.35 0.22
C VAL A 543 -33.25 -19.19 0.32
N LEU A 544 -32.84 -17.96 0.00
CA LEU A 544 -33.63 -16.75 0.27
C LEU A 544 -34.57 -16.33 -0.87
N GLU A 545 -34.20 -16.59 -2.13
CA GLU A 545 -34.97 -16.16 -3.30
C GLU A 545 -36.25 -16.96 -3.57
N PRO A 546 -36.38 -18.26 -3.21
CA PRO A 546 -37.66 -18.95 -3.36
C PRO A 546 -38.82 -18.37 -2.54
N THR A 547 -38.54 -17.54 -1.52
CA THR A 547 -39.54 -16.90 -0.64
C THR A 547 -39.75 -15.42 -0.96
N PHE A 548 -39.34 -14.99 -2.15
CA PHE A 548 -39.11 -13.57 -2.46
C PHE A 548 -40.36 -12.92 -3.06
N ASP A 549 -41.34 -12.53 -2.22
CA ASP A 549 -42.58 -11.83 -2.63
C ASP A 549 -43.06 -10.80 -1.59
N GLY A 550 -42.14 -10.05 -0.97
CA GLY A 550 -42.49 -9.07 0.08
C GLY A 550 -42.92 -9.68 1.42
N ILE A 551 -42.65 -10.98 1.60
CA ILE A 551 -42.82 -11.71 2.85
C ILE A 551 -41.47 -11.69 3.59
N ALA A 552 -41.45 -11.65 4.92
CA ALA A 552 -40.22 -11.84 5.68
C ALA A 552 -39.60 -13.24 5.42
N PRO A 553 -38.26 -13.39 5.41
CA PRO A 553 -37.64 -14.71 5.38
C PRO A 553 -38.15 -15.60 6.51
N THR A 554 -38.35 -16.90 6.24
CA THR A 554 -38.77 -17.84 7.29
C THR A 554 -37.64 -18.06 8.30
N GLU A 555 -37.99 -18.39 9.54
CA GLU A 555 -37.00 -18.71 10.60
C GLU A 555 -36.00 -19.78 10.15
N ASP A 556 -36.47 -20.86 9.53
CA ASP A 556 -35.61 -21.93 8.99
C ASP A 556 -34.63 -21.41 7.91
N ALA A 557 -35.06 -20.49 7.05
CA ALA A 557 -34.17 -19.88 6.06
C ALA A 557 -33.11 -18.99 6.72
N VAL A 558 -33.49 -18.21 7.74
CA VAL A 558 -32.56 -17.37 8.51
C VAL A 558 -31.52 -18.22 9.23
N GLU A 559 -31.94 -19.27 9.94
CA GLU A 559 -31.04 -20.18 10.65
C GLU A 559 -30.05 -20.88 9.70
N LYS A 560 -30.52 -21.34 8.53
CA LYS A 560 -29.67 -21.93 7.49
C LYS A 560 -28.60 -20.97 7.00
N VAL A 561 -28.96 -19.72 6.68
CA VAL A 561 -28.00 -18.72 6.21
C VAL A 561 -27.00 -18.34 7.30
N GLN A 562 -27.44 -18.22 8.56
CA GLN A 562 -26.53 -18.00 9.68
C GLN A 562 -25.55 -19.16 9.88
N ALA A 563 -26.00 -20.42 9.70
CA ALA A 563 -25.13 -21.58 9.75
C ALA A 563 -24.08 -21.56 8.63
N LEU A 564 -24.50 -21.25 7.38
CA LEU A 564 -23.59 -21.08 6.24
C LEU A 564 -22.55 -19.97 6.51
N SER A 565 -22.96 -18.82 7.03
CA SER A 565 -22.06 -17.73 7.42
C SER A 565 -21.03 -18.17 8.47
N LYS A 566 -21.48 -18.88 9.52
CA LYS A 566 -20.59 -19.35 10.59
C LYS A 566 -19.57 -20.37 10.09
N GLN A 567 -19.97 -21.26 9.18
CA GLN A 567 -19.07 -22.25 8.57
C GLN A 567 -18.04 -21.56 7.66
N LEU A 568 -18.48 -20.61 6.85
CA LEU A 568 -17.63 -19.85 5.94
C LEU A 568 -16.54 -19.09 6.71
N ARG A 569 -16.93 -18.33 7.74
CA ARG A 569 -15.99 -17.53 8.54
C ARG A 569 -14.92 -18.37 9.22
N ARG A 570 -15.29 -19.52 9.78
CA ARG A 570 -14.33 -20.48 10.36
C ARG A 570 -13.32 -20.96 9.31
N ARG A 571 -13.81 -21.43 8.18
CA ARG A 571 -12.95 -21.90 7.07
C ARG A 571 -11.98 -20.84 6.57
N LEU A 572 -12.40 -19.57 6.51
CA LEU A 572 -11.54 -18.47 6.08
C LEU A 572 -10.53 -18.07 7.14
N HIS A 573 -10.92 -18.07 8.41
CA HIS A 573 -9.97 -17.87 9.51
C HIS A 573 -8.88 -18.95 9.53
N ASP A 574 -9.26 -20.22 9.33
CA ASP A 574 -8.30 -21.34 9.26
C ASP A 574 -7.35 -21.20 8.06
N ARG A 575 -7.85 -20.68 6.93
CA ARG A 575 -7.03 -20.44 5.72
C ARG A 575 -6.13 -19.21 5.85
N TYR A 576 -6.59 -18.16 6.54
CA TYR A 576 -5.90 -16.88 6.67
C TYR A 576 -5.79 -16.44 8.15
N PRO A 577 -5.05 -17.18 8.99
CA PRO A 577 -4.96 -16.91 10.43
C PRO A 577 -4.24 -15.60 10.78
N GLY A 578 -3.54 -14.99 9.81
CA GLY A 578 -2.85 -13.71 9.96
C GLY A 578 -3.77 -12.50 10.01
N ASN A 579 -4.99 -12.58 9.45
CA ASN A 579 -5.90 -11.45 9.32
C ASN A 579 -6.34 -10.89 10.68
N LYS A 580 -6.14 -9.58 10.89
CA LYS A 580 -6.51 -8.86 12.12
C LYS A 580 -7.89 -8.24 12.04
N TRP A 581 -8.92 -9.06 11.87
CA TRP A 581 -10.30 -8.58 11.72
C TRP A 581 -10.79 -7.71 12.88
N ARG A 582 -10.27 -7.91 14.10
CA ARG A 582 -10.64 -7.08 15.26
C ARG A 582 -10.28 -5.60 15.11
N CYS A 583 -9.28 -5.30 14.28
CA CYS A 583 -8.81 -3.95 13.97
C CYS A 583 -9.74 -3.20 13.01
N TYR A 584 -10.47 -3.94 12.16
CA TYR A 584 -11.35 -3.34 11.15
C TYR A 584 -12.82 -3.36 11.57
N LEU A 585 -13.25 -4.41 12.27
CA LEU A 585 -14.65 -4.61 12.65
C LEU A 585 -14.87 -4.31 14.13
N ARG A 586 -15.71 -3.31 14.41
CA ARG A 586 -15.92 -2.76 15.75
C ARG A 586 -16.43 -3.79 16.76
N LYS A 587 -17.25 -4.75 16.33
CA LYS A 587 -17.93 -5.72 17.20
C LYS A 587 -17.33 -7.14 17.19
N TYR A 588 -16.27 -7.38 16.44
CA TYR A 588 -15.76 -8.73 16.15
C TYR A 588 -14.31 -8.96 16.62
N ASP A 589 -13.96 -10.21 16.92
CA ASP A 589 -12.57 -10.65 17.12
C ASP A 589 -11.88 -11.05 15.79
N ASP A 590 -10.62 -11.50 15.86
CA ASP A 590 -9.84 -11.96 14.68
C ASP A 590 -10.40 -13.25 14.05
N CYS A 591 -11.25 -13.98 14.77
CA CYS A 591 -11.99 -15.15 14.27
C CYS A 591 -13.36 -14.76 13.70
N LEU A 592 -13.65 -13.45 13.54
CA LEU A 592 -14.93 -12.91 13.11
C LEU A 592 -16.11 -13.37 13.99
N ARG A 593 -15.88 -13.56 15.29
CA ARG A 593 -16.93 -13.82 16.29
C ARG A 593 -17.31 -12.53 17.00
N ILE A 594 -18.60 -12.36 17.27
CA ILE A 594 -19.10 -11.19 18.01
C ILE A 594 -18.55 -11.22 19.43
N VAL A 595 -18.02 -10.10 19.88
CA VAL A 595 -17.51 -9.90 21.25
C VAL A 595 -18.45 -8.93 21.98
N PRO A 596 -19.21 -9.40 22.99
CA PRO A 596 -20.10 -8.54 23.76
C PRO A 596 -19.38 -7.33 24.37
N GLY A 597 -19.92 -6.13 24.17
CA GLY A 597 -19.36 -4.88 24.68
C GLY A 597 -18.14 -4.34 23.92
N LYS A 598 -17.68 -4.99 22.86
CA LYS A 598 -16.60 -4.46 22.01
C LYS A 598 -17.13 -3.34 21.13
N HIS A 599 -16.57 -2.14 21.32
CA HIS A 599 -16.87 -0.95 20.52
C HIS A 599 -15.61 -0.28 19.94
N GLU A 600 -14.48 -0.97 19.97
CA GLU A 600 -13.19 -0.45 19.53
C GLU A 600 -12.77 -1.08 18.19
N ARG A 601 -12.12 -0.28 17.35
CA ARG A 601 -11.40 -0.67 16.14
C ARG A 601 -10.31 0.38 15.86
N ASP A 602 -9.40 0.08 14.94
CA ASP A 602 -8.40 1.06 14.52
C ASP A 602 -9.09 2.22 13.80
N ILE A 603 -8.63 3.43 14.10
CA ILE A 603 -9.16 4.68 13.55
C ILE A 603 -8.09 5.22 12.60
N GLY A 604 -8.39 5.20 11.30
CA GLY A 604 -7.50 5.73 10.27
C GLY A 604 -7.55 7.25 10.17
N ALA A 605 -8.68 7.88 10.54
CA ALA A 605 -8.83 9.34 10.53
C ALA A 605 -9.97 9.87 11.45
N SER A 606 -9.91 11.17 11.81
CA SER A 606 -10.91 11.87 12.64
C SER A 606 -11.29 13.23 12.04
N ASP A 607 -12.60 13.50 11.92
CA ASP A 607 -13.18 14.76 11.42
C ASP A 607 -13.37 15.84 12.51
N ALA A 608 -13.10 15.51 13.78
CA ALA A 608 -13.33 16.47 14.87
C ALA A 608 -12.24 17.55 14.91
N PRO A 609 -12.57 18.86 14.98
CA PRO A 609 -11.60 19.84 15.45
C PRO A 609 -11.16 19.40 16.84
N SER A 610 -9.85 19.29 17.05
CA SER A 610 -9.27 18.77 18.28
C SER A 610 -9.89 19.50 19.46
N SER A 611 -10.71 18.81 20.27
CA SER A 611 -11.31 19.47 21.43
C SER A 611 -10.21 19.93 22.36
N VAL A 612 -10.44 20.97 23.16
CA VAL A 612 -9.45 21.41 24.16
C VAL A 612 -9.05 20.25 25.07
N ASN A 613 -9.94 19.29 25.32
CA ASN A 613 -9.63 18.07 26.06
C ASN A 613 -8.78 17.05 25.28
N ASP A 614 -8.91 16.99 23.95
CA ASP A 614 -8.06 16.15 23.09
C ASP A 614 -6.68 16.80 22.88
N LEU A 615 -6.62 18.12 22.74
CA LEU A 615 -5.38 18.90 22.80
C LEU A 615 -4.73 18.80 24.17
N LEU A 616 -5.49 18.83 25.27
CA LEU A 616 -4.99 18.60 26.63
C LEU A 616 -4.58 17.14 26.85
N LYS A 617 -5.25 16.15 26.24
CA LYS A 617 -4.78 14.75 26.24
C LYS A 617 -3.50 14.60 25.43
N THR A 618 -3.37 15.34 24.33
CA THR A 618 -2.19 15.35 23.47
C THR A 618 -1.03 16.10 24.15
N LEU A 619 -1.32 17.18 24.87
CA LEU A 619 -0.37 17.93 25.72
C LEU A 619 0.02 17.13 26.97
N ARG A 620 -0.93 16.43 27.61
CA ARG A 620 -0.64 15.51 28.72
C ARG A 620 0.15 14.27 28.25
N ARG A 621 -0.02 13.86 27.00
CA ARG A 621 0.81 12.83 26.34
C ARG A 621 2.18 13.38 25.91
N SER A 622 2.29 14.66 25.56
CA SER A 622 3.56 15.29 25.20
C SER A 622 4.40 15.72 26.42
N TYR A 623 3.82 15.78 27.62
CA TYR A 623 4.50 16.23 28.84
C TYR A 623 4.76 15.16 29.91
N ILE A 624 4.59 13.85 29.64
CA ILE A 624 4.89 12.84 30.67
C ILE A 624 5.77 11.71 30.10
N SER A 625 7.07 11.87 30.42
CA SER A 625 8.05 10.79 30.64
C SER A 625 7.48 9.73 31.60
N PRO A 626 7.80 8.43 31.49
CA PRO A 626 7.18 7.41 32.31
C PRO A 626 7.66 7.50 33.76
N GLU A 627 6.78 7.86 34.68
CA GLU A 627 6.67 7.15 35.97
C GLU A 627 5.36 7.48 36.73
N THR A 628 4.66 6.39 37.06
CA THR A 628 3.67 6.20 38.15
C THR A 628 2.25 6.78 38.02
N SER A 629 1.29 5.88 37.81
CA SER A 629 -0.02 5.92 38.49
C SER A 629 -0.11 4.71 39.41
N HIS A 630 0.07 4.93 40.71
CA HIS A 630 -0.20 3.95 41.76
C HIS A 630 -1.71 3.84 41.99
N GLU A 631 -2.20 2.60 42.08
CA GLU A 631 -3.48 2.29 42.73
C GLU A 631 -3.40 2.55 44.24
N THR A 632 -4.52 2.98 44.81
CA THR A 632 -4.72 3.25 46.24
C THR A 632 -4.57 1.97 47.07
N THR A 633 -3.40 1.82 47.71
CA THR A 633 -3.24 0.94 48.87
C THR A 633 -2.93 1.81 50.09
N VAL A 634 -3.75 1.69 51.14
CA VAL A 634 -3.53 2.38 52.41
C VAL A 634 -2.19 1.90 52.99
N GLN A 635 -1.18 2.77 52.99
CA GLN A 635 0.07 2.58 53.71
C GLN A 635 0.44 3.87 54.44
N THR A 636 0.71 3.71 55.73
CA THR A 636 1.12 4.74 56.68
C THR A 636 2.39 5.46 56.22
N PRO A 637 2.45 6.81 56.25
CA PRO A 637 3.55 7.55 55.66
C PRO A 637 4.81 7.49 56.53
N THR A 638 5.94 7.07 55.94
CA THR A 638 7.28 7.28 56.50
C THR A 638 7.91 8.54 55.92
N LEU A 639 8.29 9.49 56.78
CA LEU A 639 8.85 10.79 56.39
C LEU A 639 10.26 10.68 55.77
N PRO A 640 10.59 11.53 54.77
CA PRO A 640 11.93 11.61 54.14
C PRO A 640 13.07 11.95 55.12
N PRO A 641 14.33 11.52 54.85
CA PRO A 641 15.46 11.69 55.76
C PRO A 641 15.82 13.14 56.11
N SER A 642 15.69 14.06 55.15
CA SER A 642 15.92 15.49 55.34
C SER A 642 14.94 16.12 56.34
N LEU A 643 13.71 15.63 56.37
CA LEU A 643 12.67 16.07 57.32
C LEU A 643 12.79 15.37 58.69
N ARG A 644 13.34 14.15 58.75
CA ARG A 644 13.63 13.47 60.02
C ARG A 644 14.78 14.10 60.79
N ASN A 645 15.82 14.57 60.08
CA ASN A 645 16.94 15.31 60.68
C ASN A 645 16.52 16.67 61.23
N LEU A 646 15.50 17.29 60.64
CA LEU A 646 14.95 18.58 61.09
C LEU A 646 13.96 18.40 62.28
N LEU A 647 13.48 17.18 62.51
CA LEU A 647 12.52 16.81 63.55
C LEU A 647 13.10 15.88 64.64
N ASP A 648 14.42 15.66 64.67
CA ASP A 648 15.14 14.81 65.64
C ASP A 648 14.56 13.38 65.81
N LEU A 649 14.14 12.75 64.71
CA LEU A 649 13.62 11.38 64.71
C LEU A 649 14.70 10.34 64.33
N PRO A 650 14.74 9.14 64.98
CA PRO A 650 15.79 8.15 64.74
C PRO A 650 15.72 7.46 63.37
N ASN A 651 16.88 7.06 62.84
CA ASN A 651 17.02 6.43 61.53
C ASN A 651 16.56 4.97 61.52
N THR A 652 15.84 4.57 60.46
CA THR A 652 15.33 3.20 60.27
C THR A 652 16.45 2.23 59.85
N PRO A 653 16.57 1.03 60.45
CA PRO A 653 17.67 0.10 60.19
C PRO A 653 17.59 -0.56 58.81
N THR A 654 18.74 -0.85 58.20
CA THR A 654 18.86 -1.49 56.88
C THR A 654 18.42 -2.97 56.91
N PRO A 655 17.65 -3.46 55.92
CA PRO A 655 17.21 -4.85 55.88
C PRO A 655 18.35 -5.81 55.55
N ARG A 656 18.35 -6.99 56.20
CA ARG A 656 19.34 -8.06 56.00
C ARG A 656 19.32 -8.66 54.58
N PRO A 657 20.45 -9.16 54.05
CA PRO A 657 20.50 -9.73 52.71
C PRO A 657 19.72 -11.05 52.62
N ARG A 658 18.78 -11.15 51.67
CA ARG A 658 18.01 -12.38 51.37
C ARG A 658 18.80 -13.27 50.40
N ARG A 659 18.88 -14.57 50.69
CA ARG A 659 19.43 -15.59 49.77
C ARG A 659 18.58 -15.70 48.49
N PRO A 660 19.18 -16.05 47.34
CA PRO A 660 18.48 -16.10 46.06
C PRO A 660 17.39 -17.19 46.03
N GLN A 661 16.28 -16.86 45.40
CA GLN A 661 15.04 -17.64 45.40
C GLN A 661 14.98 -18.53 44.15
N ARG A 662 14.74 -19.84 44.31
CA ARG A 662 14.65 -20.77 43.17
C ARG A 662 13.27 -20.65 42.52
N LEU A 663 13.26 -20.25 41.24
CA LEU A 663 12.08 -20.13 40.39
C LEU A 663 12.21 -21.10 39.20
N ASP A 664 11.09 -21.58 38.67
CA ASP A 664 11.05 -22.30 37.39
C ASP A 664 11.06 -21.34 36.19
N ALA A 665 11.10 -21.88 34.96
CA ALA A 665 11.15 -21.11 33.70
C ALA A 665 9.93 -20.19 33.48
N ASN A 666 8.83 -20.44 34.17
CA ASN A 666 7.62 -19.61 34.15
C ASN A 666 7.50 -18.68 35.38
N GLY A 667 8.57 -18.57 36.18
CA GLY A 667 8.64 -17.65 37.31
C GLY A 667 7.87 -18.06 38.57
N ARG A 668 7.46 -19.34 38.70
CA ARG A 668 6.80 -19.86 39.91
C ARG A 668 7.83 -20.36 40.92
N ARG A 669 7.53 -20.16 42.22
CA ARG A 669 8.37 -20.64 43.33
C ARG A 669 8.24 -22.15 43.49
N LEU A 670 9.37 -22.85 43.41
CA LEU A 670 9.42 -24.28 43.68
C LEU A 670 9.45 -24.55 45.20
N PRO A 671 8.74 -25.57 45.70
CA PRO A 671 8.82 -25.99 47.10
C PRO A 671 10.22 -26.53 47.44
N ALA A 672 10.60 -26.45 48.71
CA ALA A 672 11.93 -26.85 49.17
C ALA A 672 12.08 -28.39 49.17
N GLY A 673 12.95 -28.90 48.30
CA GLY A 673 13.34 -30.31 48.24
C GLY A 673 14.49 -30.55 47.25
N PRO A 674 15.20 -31.70 47.34
CA PRO A 674 16.20 -32.09 46.35
C PRO A 674 15.55 -32.34 44.98
N ALA A 675 16.30 -32.10 43.89
CA ALA A 675 15.79 -32.26 42.53
C ALA A 675 15.40 -33.72 42.24
N ALA A 676 14.30 -33.93 41.50
CA ALA A 676 13.84 -35.26 41.13
C ALA A 676 14.85 -35.98 40.19
N PRO A 677 14.99 -37.32 40.29
CA PRO A 677 15.90 -38.07 39.42
C PRO A 677 15.50 -38.01 37.95
N GLN A 678 16.48 -37.96 37.04
CA GLN A 678 16.25 -37.88 35.58
C GLN A 678 15.39 -39.02 35.02
N SER A 679 15.45 -40.21 35.63
CA SER A 679 14.66 -41.37 35.21
C SER A 679 13.14 -41.19 35.33
N TRP A 680 12.65 -40.19 36.06
CA TRP A 680 11.22 -39.85 36.17
C TRP A 680 10.71 -38.88 35.09
N LEU A 681 11.62 -38.15 34.43
CA LEU A 681 11.25 -37.16 33.41
C LEU A 681 11.16 -37.78 32.00
N ASP A 682 11.92 -38.83 31.72
CA ASP A 682 12.03 -39.43 30.39
C ASP A 682 10.82 -40.32 30.00
N SER A 683 9.90 -40.62 30.93
CA SER A 683 8.79 -41.57 30.70
C SER A 683 7.40 -41.03 31.09
N SER A 684 7.26 -39.73 31.34
CA SER A 684 5.97 -39.11 31.72
C SER A 684 5.25 -38.48 30.53
N ARG A 685 3.95 -38.80 30.36
CA ARG A 685 3.01 -38.14 29.43
C ARG A 685 2.74 -36.65 29.72
N HIS A 686 3.32 -36.12 30.80
CA HIS A 686 3.24 -34.72 31.23
C HIS A 686 4.62 -34.05 31.25
N ALA A 687 5.65 -34.68 30.65
CA ALA A 687 6.90 -34.00 30.37
C ALA A 687 6.63 -32.83 29.40
N PRO A 688 7.19 -31.63 29.64
CA PRO A 688 7.08 -30.53 28.69
C PRO A 688 7.69 -30.98 27.36
N GLU A 689 7.03 -30.66 26.24
CA GLU A 689 7.61 -30.90 24.92
C GLU A 689 8.99 -30.24 24.87
N PRO A 690 10.01 -30.92 24.31
CA PRO A 690 11.29 -30.28 24.08
C PRO A 690 11.04 -29.03 23.27
N GLU A 691 11.62 -27.90 23.70
CA GLU A 691 11.56 -26.62 23.00
C GLU A 691 11.97 -26.83 21.54
N THR A 692 10.97 -27.07 20.71
CA THR A 692 11.12 -27.13 19.28
C THR A 692 10.99 -25.69 18.89
N GLU A 693 12.13 -25.02 18.70
CA GLU A 693 12.20 -23.73 18.05
C GLU A 693 11.23 -23.77 16.86
N SER A 694 10.21 -22.93 16.91
CA SER A 694 9.24 -22.76 15.83
C SER A 694 10.01 -22.26 14.61
N HIS A 695 10.48 -23.19 13.79
CA HIS A 695 11.14 -22.93 12.51
C HIS A 695 10.11 -22.33 11.55
N VAL A 696 9.94 -21.01 11.61
CA VAL A 696 9.71 -20.22 10.40
C VAL A 696 10.98 -20.34 9.58
N ILE A 697 10.87 -20.90 8.38
CA ILE A 697 11.96 -21.17 7.43
C ILE A 697 12.51 -19.84 6.89
N GLN A 698 13.26 -19.10 7.72
CA GLN A 698 14.11 -17.96 7.34
C GLN A 698 15.42 -17.89 8.15
N SER A 699 15.66 -18.83 9.08
CA SER A 699 16.79 -18.82 10.01
C SER A 699 18.03 -19.55 9.47
N SER A 700 18.74 -18.98 8.49
CA SER A 700 20.14 -19.42 8.26
C SER A 700 21.09 -18.33 7.74
N ARG A 701 20.74 -17.03 7.87
CA ARG A 701 21.60 -15.92 7.40
C ARG A 701 21.69 -14.72 8.35
N ARG A 702 21.11 -14.78 9.57
CA ARG A 702 21.15 -13.64 10.50
C ARG A 702 22.22 -13.85 11.57
N PRO A 703 23.06 -12.85 11.88
CA PRO A 703 24.16 -13.00 12.83
C PRO A 703 23.66 -13.14 14.27
N ALA A 704 24.52 -13.68 15.14
CA ALA A 704 24.28 -13.69 16.57
C ALA A 704 24.20 -12.25 17.11
N LEU A 705 23.30 -11.99 18.08
CA LEU A 705 23.28 -10.69 18.75
C LEU A 705 24.62 -10.49 19.46
N HIS A 706 25.30 -9.36 19.19
CA HIS A 706 26.64 -9.08 19.72
C HIS A 706 27.74 -10.05 19.25
N HIS A 707 27.68 -10.52 17.99
CA HIS A 707 28.71 -11.39 17.41
C HIS A 707 30.11 -10.74 17.36
N LEU A 708 30.18 -9.44 17.01
CA LEU A 708 31.44 -8.68 17.08
C LEU A 708 31.70 -8.28 18.56
N PRO A 709 32.93 -8.37 19.09
CA PRO A 709 33.28 -7.94 20.45
C PRO A 709 33.31 -6.40 20.59
N GLY A 710 33.40 -5.87 21.82
CA GLY A 710 33.50 -4.42 22.08
C GLY A 710 32.27 -3.77 22.74
N ILE A 711 31.19 -4.51 23.01
CA ILE A 711 30.03 -3.99 23.77
C ILE A 711 30.20 -4.32 25.27
N THR A 712 30.51 -3.30 26.08
CA THR A 712 30.82 -3.44 27.51
C THR A 712 29.58 -3.64 28.40
N ARG A 713 28.42 -3.08 28.03
CA ARG A 713 27.15 -3.21 28.76
C ARG A 713 26.02 -3.68 27.85
N LYS A 714 25.88 -5.00 27.72
CA LYS A 714 24.78 -5.65 26.99
C LYS A 714 23.45 -5.47 27.75
N PRO A 715 22.33 -5.18 27.06
CA PRO A 715 21.00 -5.21 27.68
C PRO A 715 20.74 -6.59 28.31
N ARG A 716 20.06 -6.63 29.46
CA ARG A 716 19.61 -7.90 30.03
C ARG A 716 18.47 -8.45 29.15
N PRO A 717 18.49 -9.73 28.77
CA PRO A 717 17.37 -10.33 28.05
C PRO A 717 16.05 -10.09 28.80
N GLY A 718 15.03 -9.61 28.10
CA GLY A 718 13.72 -9.26 28.66
C GLY A 718 13.67 -7.93 29.43
N SER A 719 14.75 -7.15 29.48
CA SER A 719 14.71 -5.78 30.02
C SER A 719 13.96 -4.84 29.09
N LEU A 720 13.47 -3.71 29.62
CA LEU A 720 12.80 -2.69 28.81
C LEU A 720 13.66 -2.23 27.62
N VAL A 721 14.97 -2.08 27.82
CA VAL A 721 15.91 -1.68 26.76
C VAL A 721 16.03 -2.75 25.67
N ASP A 722 16.08 -4.03 26.05
CA ASP A 722 16.10 -5.16 25.11
C ASP A 722 14.80 -5.21 24.28
N TRP A 723 13.64 -5.15 24.93
CA TRP A 723 12.35 -5.10 24.24
C TRP A 723 12.18 -3.87 23.34
N SER A 724 12.64 -2.70 23.79
CA SER A 724 12.54 -1.45 23.03
C SER A 724 13.41 -1.50 21.78
N LEU A 725 14.69 -1.89 21.91
CA LEU A 725 15.59 -2.03 20.76
C LEU A 725 15.13 -3.12 19.79
N ARG A 726 14.60 -4.23 20.32
CA ARG A 726 14.00 -5.29 19.50
C ARG A 726 12.80 -4.79 18.72
N ARG A 727 11.85 -4.12 19.37
CA ARG A 727 10.66 -3.61 18.70
C ARG A 727 11.02 -2.52 17.69
N MET A 728 11.96 -1.62 18.01
CA MET A 728 12.48 -0.61 17.08
C MET A 728 13.15 -1.24 15.86
N ALA A 729 13.87 -2.35 16.03
CA ALA A 729 14.47 -3.09 14.93
C ALA A 729 13.42 -3.82 14.08
N GLU A 730 12.45 -4.52 14.69
CA GLU A 730 11.36 -5.20 13.99
C GLU A 730 10.50 -4.22 13.17
N ASP A 731 10.37 -2.98 13.62
CA ASP A 731 9.62 -1.90 12.97
C ASP A 731 10.53 -0.86 12.29
N TRP A 732 11.73 -1.27 11.85
CA TRP A 732 12.76 -0.33 11.43
C TRP A 732 12.31 0.61 10.32
N ASP A 733 11.51 0.16 9.35
CA ASP A 733 11.03 1.00 8.25
C ASP A 733 10.16 2.16 8.76
N PHE A 734 9.25 1.87 9.70
CA PHE A 734 8.46 2.89 10.40
C PHE A 734 9.34 3.84 11.21
N GLN A 735 10.31 3.31 11.98
CA GLN A 735 11.22 4.13 12.79
C GLN A 735 12.09 5.04 11.92
N ASN A 736 12.58 4.53 10.80
CA ASN A 736 13.41 5.24 9.85
C ASN A 736 12.67 6.42 9.22
N GLU A 737 11.39 6.25 8.86
CA GLU A 737 10.57 7.31 8.26
C GLU A 737 10.02 8.31 9.28
N TYR A 738 9.35 7.82 10.33
CA TYR A 738 8.63 8.67 11.27
C TYR A 738 9.56 9.41 12.25
N ASN A 739 10.62 8.73 12.72
CA ASN A 739 11.56 9.29 13.69
C ASN A 739 12.86 9.82 13.04
N GLN A 740 12.85 10.12 11.74
CA GLN A 740 14.03 10.52 10.97
C GLN A 740 14.86 11.66 11.59
N TYR A 741 14.23 12.62 12.28
CA TYR A 741 14.92 13.74 12.95
C TYR A 741 15.33 13.44 14.40
N HIS A 742 14.83 12.34 14.98
CA HIS A 742 15.05 11.96 16.38
C HIS A 742 16.03 10.79 16.51
N LEU A 743 16.27 10.00 15.45
CA LEU A 743 17.17 8.85 15.50
C LEU A 743 18.62 9.22 15.88
N ALA A 744 19.13 10.35 15.41
CA ALA A 744 20.45 10.86 15.78
C ALA A 744 20.53 11.33 17.24
N SER A 745 19.41 11.76 17.83
CA SER A 745 19.36 12.21 19.24
C SER A 745 19.53 11.07 20.25
N LEU A 746 19.44 9.81 19.80
CA LEU A 746 19.68 8.66 20.65
C LEU A 746 21.14 8.67 21.15
N PRO A 747 21.37 8.35 22.44
CA PRO A 747 22.71 8.15 22.96
C PRO A 747 23.52 7.22 22.05
N THR A 748 24.77 7.58 21.73
CA THR A 748 25.65 6.83 20.82
C THR A 748 25.67 5.33 21.11
N ARG A 749 25.69 4.96 22.41
CA ARG A 749 25.61 3.56 22.85
C ARG A 749 24.33 2.85 22.37
N LEU A 750 23.17 3.51 22.41
CA LEU A 750 21.90 2.94 21.93
C LEU A 750 21.87 2.87 20.41
N ARG A 751 22.41 3.87 19.70
CA ARG A 751 22.56 3.82 18.22
C ARG A 751 23.40 2.62 17.78
N THR A 752 24.55 2.41 18.41
CA THR A 752 25.40 1.24 18.14
C THR A 752 24.71 -0.09 18.46
N LEU A 753 23.96 -0.17 19.56
CA LEU A 753 23.18 -1.37 19.90
C LEU A 753 22.06 -1.61 18.88
N LEU A 754 21.34 -0.55 18.50
CA LEU A 754 20.24 -0.62 17.56
C LEU A 754 20.68 -1.20 16.21
N LEU A 755 21.85 -0.82 15.70
CA LEU A 755 22.41 -1.43 14.48
C LEU A 755 22.55 -2.96 14.58
N SER A 756 23.04 -3.49 15.71
CA SER A 756 23.11 -4.94 15.93
C SER A 756 21.73 -5.59 16.11
N TYR A 757 20.74 -4.88 16.63
CA TYR A 757 19.36 -5.38 16.71
C TYR A 757 18.68 -5.35 15.34
N ILE A 758 18.91 -4.33 14.50
CA ILE A 758 18.42 -4.28 13.11
C ILE A 758 19.02 -5.42 12.30
N ALA A 759 20.33 -5.65 12.42
CA ALA A 759 20.99 -6.77 11.75
C ALA A 759 20.39 -8.15 12.10
N ARG A 760 19.82 -8.31 13.31
CA ARG A 760 19.23 -9.58 13.77
C ARG A 760 17.72 -9.67 13.60
N TYR A 761 16.97 -8.61 13.93
CA TYR A 761 15.51 -8.59 14.01
C TYR A 761 14.85 -7.71 12.95
N GLY A 762 15.61 -6.84 12.29
CA GLY A 762 15.08 -5.91 11.29
C GLY A 762 14.84 -6.50 9.90
N PRO A 763 14.59 -5.63 8.89
CA PRO A 763 14.27 -6.05 7.53
C PRO A 763 15.43 -6.79 6.87
N VAL A 764 15.13 -7.58 5.83
CA VAL A 764 16.14 -8.36 5.07
C VAL A 764 17.22 -7.48 4.47
N GLU A 765 16.86 -6.24 4.13
CA GLU A 765 17.74 -5.22 3.57
C GLU A 765 18.62 -4.54 4.63
N GLY A 766 18.42 -4.80 5.93
CA GLY A 766 19.19 -4.19 7.02
C GLY A 766 18.87 -2.70 7.24
N VAL A 767 19.85 -1.93 7.74
CA VAL A 767 19.63 -0.52 8.14
C VAL A 767 19.28 0.43 6.98
N GLY A 768 19.71 0.12 5.75
CA GLY A 768 19.57 1.00 4.59
C GLY A 768 20.51 2.22 4.64
N TYR A 769 20.87 2.78 3.48
CA TYR A 769 21.78 3.94 3.43
C TYR A 769 21.21 5.19 4.09
N LEU A 770 19.94 5.50 3.81
CA LEU A 770 19.25 6.66 4.39
C LEU A 770 19.06 6.51 5.91
N GLY A 771 18.77 5.30 6.40
CA GLY A 771 18.67 5.02 7.83
C GLY A 771 20.01 5.13 8.55
N LEU A 772 21.10 4.70 7.89
CA LEU A 772 22.46 4.89 8.40
C LEU A 772 22.84 6.38 8.47
N GLU A 773 22.48 7.15 7.45
CA GLU A 773 22.71 8.60 7.41
C GLU A 773 21.97 9.32 8.55
N ARG A 774 20.68 8.99 8.76
CA ARG A 774 19.84 9.52 9.84
C ARG A 774 20.32 9.14 11.25
N LEU A 775 20.96 7.98 11.41
CA LEU A 775 21.57 7.60 12.69
C LEU A 775 22.86 8.37 12.98
N LEU A 776 23.56 8.86 11.95
CA LEU A 776 24.87 9.50 12.08
C LEU A 776 24.81 11.03 12.00
N GLN A 777 23.83 11.64 11.36
CA GLN A 777 23.72 13.10 11.25
C GLN A 777 23.18 13.72 12.55
N LEU A 778 24.08 14.26 13.37
CA LEU A 778 23.68 15.00 14.59
C LEU A 778 23.08 16.37 14.23
N PRO A 779 22.08 16.86 14.98
CA PRO A 779 21.54 18.21 14.80
C PRO A 779 22.62 19.28 14.99
N GLU A 780 22.55 20.38 14.24
CA GLU A 780 23.37 21.57 14.49
C GLU A 780 22.93 22.20 15.82
N ASP A 781 23.86 22.40 16.76
CA ASP A 781 23.56 23.05 18.05
C ASP A 781 23.41 24.56 17.83
N ASP A 782 22.20 25.09 18.06
CA ASP A 782 21.75 26.45 17.70
C ASP A 782 22.55 27.60 18.36
N ASP A 783 23.47 27.35 19.30
CA ASP A 783 24.11 28.42 20.10
C ASP A 783 25.66 28.36 20.22
N SER A 784 26.35 27.39 19.60
CA SER A 784 27.82 27.28 19.76
C SER A 784 28.65 27.24 18.47
N GLY A 785 28.01 27.06 17.31
CA GLY A 785 28.73 26.98 16.02
C GLY A 785 29.76 25.86 15.94
N GLN A 786 29.72 24.89 16.86
CA GLN A 786 30.67 23.78 16.95
C GLN A 786 30.01 22.54 16.33
N GLU A 787 30.54 22.05 15.20
CA GLU A 787 30.07 20.79 14.60
C GLU A 787 30.22 19.65 15.63
N VAL A 788 29.11 19.10 16.12
CA VAL A 788 29.12 17.97 17.05
C VAL A 788 29.48 16.71 16.26
N ASN A 789 30.67 16.17 16.51
CA ASN A 789 31.14 14.96 15.84
C ASN A 789 30.78 13.69 16.62
N ASN A 790 30.58 12.59 15.90
CA ASN A 790 30.38 11.25 16.48
C ASN A 790 31.72 10.62 16.94
N GLU A 791 32.54 11.33 17.71
CA GLU A 791 33.86 10.83 18.14
C GLU A 791 33.75 9.52 18.96
N ASP A 792 32.68 9.37 19.73
CA ASP A 792 32.38 8.18 20.52
C ASP A 792 31.78 7.00 19.70
N PHE A 793 31.46 7.22 18.41
CA PHE A 793 30.86 6.19 17.55
C PHE A 793 31.94 5.27 16.97
N THR A 794 32.35 4.30 17.79
CA THR A 794 33.50 3.42 17.48
C THR A 794 33.14 2.12 16.76
N ARG A 795 31.85 1.77 16.69
CA ARG A 795 31.37 0.47 16.18
C ARG A 795 30.20 0.62 15.20
N LEU A 796 30.35 -0.04 14.05
CA LEU A 796 29.38 -0.04 12.95
C LEU A 796 29.00 -1.48 12.56
N ASP A 797 27.72 -1.84 12.71
CA ASP A 797 27.20 -3.16 12.36
C ASP A 797 26.33 -3.07 11.09
N LEU A 798 26.85 -3.56 9.96
CA LEU A 798 26.19 -3.55 8.65
C LEU A 798 25.91 -4.97 8.13
N ALA A 799 25.80 -5.94 9.04
CA ALA A 799 25.49 -7.30 8.64
C ALA A 799 24.16 -7.35 7.86
N SER A 800 24.14 -8.12 6.76
CA SER A 800 23.03 -8.22 5.80
C SER A 800 22.69 -6.94 4.99
N ALA A 801 23.24 -5.78 5.35
CA ALA A 801 23.02 -4.52 4.63
C ALA A 801 24.00 -4.32 3.46
N VAL A 802 25.26 -4.76 3.61
CA VAL A 802 26.31 -4.54 2.60
C VAL A 802 26.04 -5.38 1.34
N GLY A 803 25.94 -4.71 0.18
CA GLY A 803 25.63 -5.37 -1.09
C GLY A 803 24.14 -5.69 -1.30
N SER A 804 23.28 -5.29 -0.36
CA SER A 804 21.81 -5.32 -0.47
C SER A 804 21.26 -3.88 -0.54
N SER A 805 21.40 -3.11 0.55
CA SER A 805 20.86 -1.75 0.68
C SER A 805 21.94 -0.68 0.88
N VAL A 806 23.15 -1.08 1.31
CA VAL A 806 24.30 -0.20 1.53
C VAL A 806 25.48 -0.67 0.68
N SER A 807 26.09 0.25 -0.07
CA SER A 807 27.32 -0.03 -0.81
C SER A 807 28.55 0.38 0.00
N LEU A 808 29.68 -0.32 -0.16
CA LEU A 808 30.93 0.09 0.49
C LEU A 808 31.38 1.50 0.04
N LYS A 809 31.05 1.90 -1.20
CA LYS A 809 31.27 3.28 -1.68
C LYS A 809 30.48 4.30 -0.87
N HIS A 810 29.24 3.98 -0.49
CA HIS A 810 28.43 4.84 0.37
C HIS A 810 29.04 5.00 1.75
N VAL A 811 29.52 3.91 2.36
CA VAL A 811 30.21 3.97 3.66
C VAL A 811 31.50 4.79 3.56
N MET A 812 32.27 4.63 2.48
CA MET A 812 33.49 5.42 2.27
C MET A 812 33.22 6.94 2.20
N ARG A 813 32.08 7.37 1.64
CA ARG A 813 31.67 8.80 1.63
C ARG A 813 31.36 9.34 3.03
N LEU A 814 30.88 8.48 3.93
CA LEU A 814 30.66 8.84 5.34
C LEU A 814 31.98 8.91 6.13
N ILE A 815 33.02 8.20 5.69
CA ILE A 815 34.36 8.25 6.31
C ILE A 815 35.18 9.42 5.75
N HIS A 816 35.07 9.69 4.45
CA HIS A 816 35.75 10.79 3.76
C HIS A 816 34.72 11.62 2.96
N PRO A 817 34.11 12.65 3.58
CA PRO A 817 33.21 13.55 2.88
C PRO A 817 33.94 14.29 1.74
N PRO A 818 33.34 14.45 0.55
CA PRO A 818 33.95 15.23 -0.53
C PRO A 818 34.03 16.72 -0.16
N ALA A 819 35.19 17.36 -0.37
CA ALA A 819 35.34 18.81 -0.23
C ALA A 819 34.60 19.52 -1.38
N ASN A 820 33.79 20.54 -1.06
CA ASN A 820 33.08 21.33 -2.06
C ASN A 820 34.04 22.30 -2.78
N ASP A 821 34.66 21.85 -3.88
CA ASP A 821 35.20 22.75 -4.89
C ASP A 821 34.06 23.19 -5.83
N SER A 822 33.24 24.14 -5.39
CA SER A 822 32.32 24.86 -6.28
C SER A 822 31.73 26.11 -5.62
N THR A 823 32.52 27.18 -5.61
CA THR A 823 32.02 28.55 -5.81
C THR A 823 33.10 29.34 -6.55
N PRO A 824 32.87 29.77 -7.81
CA PRO A 824 33.71 30.80 -8.42
C PRO A 824 33.48 32.08 -7.62
N ALA A 825 34.54 32.61 -7.01
CA ALA A 825 34.52 33.83 -6.23
C ALA A 825 33.96 35.00 -7.07
N ALA A 826 32.69 35.35 -6.86
CA ALA A 826 32.17 36.65 -7.24
C ALA A 826 32.73 37.67 -6.25
N VAL A 827 33.67 38.46 -6.74
CA VAL A 827 34.37 39.52 -6.03
C VAL A 827 33.35 40.61 -5.64
N SER A 828 32.87 40.56 -4.39
CA SER A 828 32.17 41.67 -3.74
C SER A 828 33.05 42.14 -2.58
N TRP A 829 33.57 43.37 -2.68
CA TRP A 829 34.61 43.90 -1.80
C TRP A 829 34.14 44.35 -0.41
N ASP A 830 32.91 44.05 0.03
CA ASP A 830 32.37 44.53 1.31
C ASP A 830 31.60 43.47 2.15
N ALA A 831 31.96 42.19 2.08
CA ALA A 831 31.42 41.17 3.00
C ALA A 831 32.55 40.46 3.77
N PRO A 832 32.46 40.31 5.10
CA PRO A 832 33.45 39.56 5.87
C PRO A 832 33.49 38.11 5.38
N SER A 833 34.69 37.62 5.09
CA SER A 833 34.92 36.25 4.62
C SER A 833 34.37 35.23 5.62
N LEU A 834 33.37 34.44 5.20
CA LEU A 834 32.89 33.28 5.94
C LEU A 834 34.03 32.27 6.15
N PRO A 835 34.20 31.69 7.35
CA PRO A 835 35.17 30.64 7.58
C PRO A 835 34.82 29.43 6.69
N GLN A 836 35.79 28.92 5.93
CA GLN A 836 35.67 27.62 5.27
C GLN A 836 35.47 26.53 6.35
N SER A 837 34.25 26.03 6.53
CA SER A 837 34.02 24.89 7.42
C SER A 837 34.48 23.61 6.71
N ILE A 838 35.54 23.01 7.23
CA ILE A 838 35.93 21.64 6.88
C ILE A 838 34.91 20.74 7.58
N ARG A 839 33.93 20.20 6.84
CA ARG A 839 32.97 19.23 7.40
C ARG A 839 33.74 18.06 8.03
N ALA A 840 33.64 17.90 9.33
CA ALA A 840 34.29 16.81 10.03
C ALA A 840 33.60 15.46 9.72
N SER A 841 34.40 14.38 9.66
CA SER A 841 33.91 13.05 9.30
C SER A 841 33.05 12.44 10.43
N PRO A 842 31.80 12.00 10.17
CA PRO A 842 30.93 11.40 11.17
C PRO A 842 31.40 10.02 11.67
N LEU A 843 32.49 9.45 11.14
CA LEU A 843 33.02 8.14 11.52
C LEU A 843 34.52 8.18 11.87
N ILE A 844 35.01 9.31 12.37
CA ILE A 844 36.43 9.54 12.66
C ILE A 844 37.04 8.54 13.66
N GLY A 845 36.25 8.01 14.59
CA GLY A 845 36.67 7.07 15.65
C GLY A 845 36.41 5.59 15.36
N LEU A 846 36.09 5.21 14.11
CA LEU A 846 35.66 3.86 13.78
C LEU A 846 36.78 2.82 13.99
N THR A 847 36.54 1.84 14.87
CA THR A 847 37.48 0.75 15.20
C THR A 847 36.91 -0.64 14.97
N HIS A 848 35.58 -0.79 15.03
CA HIS A 848 34.89 -2.08 14.91
C HIS A 848 33.86 -2.05 13.77
N VAL A 849 33.96 -2.97 12.81
CA VAL A 849 33.02 -3.07 11.67
C VAL A 849 32.55 -4.50 11.45
N SER A 850 31.24 -4.69 11.30
CA SER A 850 30.67 -5.96 10.82
C SER A 850 30.15 -5.80 9.40
N LEU A 851 30.64 -6.66 8.50
CA LEU A 851 30.20 -6.79 7.10
C LEU A 851 29.62 -8.19 6.85
N ALA A 852 29.16 -8.89 7.89
CA ALA A 852 28.69 -10.27 7.80
C ALA A 852 27.48 -10.44 6.85
N ASN A 853 27.33 -11.62 6.27
CA ASN A 853 26.21 -11.99 5.39
C ASN A 853 26.02 -11.02 4.20
N PRO A 854 27.02 -10.89 3.31
CA PRO A 854 26.95 -9.94 2.20
C PRO A 854 25.79 -10.25 1.23
N GLY A 855 25.19 -9.19 0.70
CA GLY A 855 24.22 -9.25 -0.39
C GLY A 855 24.85 -9.56 -1.75
N PRO A 856 24.03 -9.79 -2.80
CA PRO A 856 24.49 -10.22 -4.12
C PRO A 856 25.41 -9.21 -4.82
N ALA A 857 25.35 -7.92 -4.45
CA ALA A 857 26.21 -6.87 -5.02
C ALA A 857 27.53 -6.64 -4.24
N ALA A 858 27.85 -7.47 -3.24
CA ALA A 858 29.11 -7.37 -2.52
C ALA A 858 30.31 -7.75 -3.41
N SER A 859 31.41 -7.00 -3.28
CA SER A 859 32.59 -7.15 -4.13
C SER A 859 33.88 -7.05 -3.31
N TRP A 860 34.79 -8.00 -3.52
CA TRP A 860 36.14 -7.98 -2.94
C TRP A 860 36.98 -6.80 -3.43
N VAL A 861 36.72 -6.29 -4.65
CA VAL A 861 37.36 -5.07 -5.17
C VAL A 861 36.93 -3.85 -4.34
N ALA A 862 35.63 -3.74 -4.05
CA ALA A 862 35.11 -2.68 -3.20
C ALA A 862 35.61 -2.82 -1.74
N LEU A 863 35.77 -4.05 -1.24
CA LEU A 863 36.34 -4.31 0.09
C LEU A 863 37.82 -3.89 0.18
N LEU A 864 38.62 -4.12 -0.85
CA LEU A 864 40.01 -3.66 -0.90
C LEU A 864 40.11 -2.12 -0.92
N ALA A 865 39.20 -1.45 -1.63
CA ALA A 865 39.12 0.01 -1.62
C ALA A 865 38.69 0.54 -0.25
N PHE A 866 37.71 -0.11 0.39
CA PHE A 866 37.29 0.19 1.75
C PHE A 866 38.44 0.01 2.75
N ALA A 867 39.18 -1.10 2.65
CA ALA A 867 40.31 -1.38 3.54
C ALA A 867 41.43 -0.32 3.43
N ALA A 868 41.66 0.23 2.24
CA ALA A 868 42.59 1.32 2.05
C ALA A 868 42.14 2.64 2.71
N ALA A 869 40.83 2.85 2.83
CA ALA A 869 40.25 4.01 3.50
C ALA A 869 40.15 3.85 5.03
N THR A 870 40.27 2.62 5.56
CA THR A 870 40.08 2.36 7.00
C THR A 870 41.26 1.61 7.62
N PRO A 871 42.48 2.16 7.61
CA PRO A 871 43.66 1.50 8.15
C PRO A 871 43.63 1.33 9.68
N THR A 872 42.76 2.07 10.38
CA THR A 872 42.65 2.12 11.85
C THR A 872 41.73 1.06 12.47
N LEU A 873 41.13 0.18 11.65
CA LEU A 873 40.22 -0.86 12.15
C LEU A 873 40.98 -1.91 12.98
N THR A 874 40.40 -2.27 14.12
CA THR A 874 40.93 -3.30 15.03
C THR A 874 40.09 -4.57 14.99
N HIS A 875 38.79 -4.49 14.69
CA HIS A 875 37.89 -5.65 14.67
C HIS A 875 37.01 -5.66 13.42
N VAL A 876 37.10 -6.72 12.62
CA VAL A 876 36.31 -6.88 11.39
C VAL A 876 35.62 -8.25 11.33
N SER A 877 34.35 -8.27 10.94
CA SER A 877 33.62 -9.50 10.62
C SER A 877 33.32 -9.61 9.13
N LEU A 878 33.78 -10.70 8.53
CA LEU A 878 33.52 -11.16 7.15
C LEU A 878 32.77 -12.50 7.16
N ALA A 879 31.96 -12.76 8.18
CA ALA A 879 31.22 -14.01 8.28
C ALA A 879 30.31 -14.23 7.06
N SER A 880 30.27 -15.47 6.56
CA SER A 880 29.50 -15.92 5.38
C SER A 880 29.84 -15.20 4.07
N TRP A 881 31.04 -14.62 3.95
CA TRP A 881 31.52 -14.07 2.67
C TRP A 881 31.84 -15.18 1.66
N PRO A 882 31.52 -14.96 0.36
CA PRO A 882 31.89 -15.90 -0.70
C PRO A 882 33.41 -15.95 -0.89
N ALA A 883 33.93 -17.00 -1.52
CA ALA A 883 35.35 -17.16 -1.78
C ALA A 883 35.97 -15.89 -2.44
N PRO A 884 37.14 -15.41 -1.99
CA PRO A 884 37.79 -14.22 -2.55
C PRO A 884 38.07 -14.33 -4.06
N ASN A 885 37.47 -13.44 -4.86
CA ASN A 885 37.67 -13.35 -6.30
C ASN A 885 37.67 -11.89 -6.80
N LEU A 886 38.43 -11.61 -7.85
CA LEU A 886 38.55 -10.25 -8.43
C LEU A 886 37.63 -10.02 -9.64
N THR A 887 36.92 -11.04 -10.13
CA THR A 887 35.96 -10.93 -11.24
C THR A 887 34.59 -10.48 -10.73
N PRO A 888 34.17 -9.22 -10.98
CA PRO A 888 32.87 -8.73 -10.55
C PRO A 888 31.82 -9.35 -11.48
N ASN A 889 30.95 -10.21 -10.94
CA ASN A 889 29.69 -10.76 -11.49
C ASN A 889 29.52 -12.29 -11.36
N ALA A 890 30.49 -13.04 -10.83
CA ALA A 890 30.35 -14.48 -10.67
C ALA A 890 29.37 -14.91 -9.55
N THR A 891 29.10 -14.06 -8.56
CA THR A 891 28.16 -14.34 -7.45
C THR A 891 26.70 -14.03 -7.78
N ALA A 892 26.42 -13.23 -8.80
CA ALA A 892 25.06 -12.85 -9.21
C ALA A 892 24.28 -13.98 -9.91
N VAL A 893 24.96 -15.07 -10.32
CA VAL A 893 24.36 -16.17 -11.09
C VAL A 893 23.66 -17.22 -10.19
N ASN A 894 23.91 -17.24 -8.88
CA ASN A 894 23.30 -18.23 -7.97
C ASN A 894 21.90 -17.85 -7.44
N ALA A 895 21.35 -16.68 -7.80
CA ALA A 895 20.05 -16.21 -7.31
C ALA A 895 18.89 -16.37 -8.32
N LYS A 896 19.14 -16.86 -9.54
CA LYS A 896 18.10 -17.11 -10.55
C LYS A 896 18.21 -18.52 -11.13
N MET A 897 17.73 -19.54 -10.40
CA MET A 897 17.02 -20.69 -11.00
C MET A 897 16.53 -21.70 -9.94
N THR A 898 15.24 -21.63 -9.64
CA THR A 898 14.43 -22.81 -9.26
C THR A 898 13.14 -22.79 -10.08
N ALA A 899 13.28 -22.82 -11.41
CA ALA A 899 12.19 -23.14 -12.32
C ALA A 899 12.61 -24.34 -13.18
N ARG A 900 11.94 -25.47 -12.92
CA ARG A 900 11.82 -26.71 -13.71
C ARG A 900 12.81 -26.94 -14.87
N GLY A 901 13.76 -27.84 -14.62
CA GLY A 901 14.26 -28.86 -15.56
C GLY A 901 14.69 -28.44 -16.97
N SER A 902 15.96 -28.05 -17.14
CA SER A 902 16.81 -28.33 -18.33
C SER A 902 18.26 -27.96 -18.03
N PRO A 903 19.29 -28.67 -18.57
CA PRO A 903 20.69 -28.40 -18.28
C PRO A 903 21.22 -27.27 -19.18
N VAL A 904 21.96 -26.32 -18.61
CA VAL A 904 22.59 -25.22 -19.36
C VAL A 904 24.11 -25.44 -19.39
N VAL A 905 24.66 -25.42 -20.60
CA VAL A 905 26.10 -25.44 -20.91
C VAL A 905 26.70 -24.06 -20.58
N ASN A 906 27.73 -24.00 -19.74
CA ASN A 906 28.46 -22.77 -19.42
C ASN A 906 29.72 -22.64 -20.29
N LEU A 907 29.74 -21.67 -21.20
CA LEU A 907 30.98 -21.12 -21.76
C LEU A 907 31.45 -19.94 -20.90
N ALA A 908 32.74 -19.93 -20.55
CA ALA A 908 33.50 -18.92 -19.79
C ALA A 908 33.45 -19.02 -18.24
N ALA A 909 34.20 -19.99 -17.67
CA ALA A 909 34.55 -20.00 -16.25
C ALA A 909 35.70 -20.99 -15.91
N GLU A 910 36.92 -20.82 -16.45
CA GLU A 910 38.08 -21.62 -15.97
C GLU A 910 38.43 -21.28 -14.50
N ASP A 911 38.20 -20.05 -14.02
CA ASP A 911 38.57 -19.65 -12.64
C ASP A 911 37.50 -19.91 -11.55
N ARG A 912 36.26 -20.30 -11.90
CA ARG A 912 35.16 -20.34 -10.89
C ARG A 912 35.16 -21.59 -10.02
N TYR A 913 35.82 -22.66 -10.44
CA TYR A 913 35.84 -23.93 -9.72
C TYR A 913 37.23 -24.37 -9.23
N ALA A 914 38.30 -23.57 -9.47
CA ALA A 914 39.68 -23.94 -9.16
C ALA A 914 39.91 -24.36 -7.69
N HIS A 915 39.22 -23.75 -6.72
CA HIS A 915 39.33 -24.09 -5.29
C HIS A 915 38.53 -25.35 -4.89
N SER A 916 37.50 -25.71 -5.67
CA SER A 916 36.61 -26.85 -5.42
C SER A 916 36.96 -28.11 -6.21
N ILE A 917 37.62 -27.95 -7.37
CA ILE A 917 38.00 -29.04 -8.29
C ILE A 917 39.52 -29.24 -8.28
N ASP A 918 40.32 -28.17 -8.34
CA ASP A 918 41.79 -28.24 -8.45
C ASP A 918 42.53 -27.98 -7.13
N LEU A 919 41.79 -27.74 -6.05
CA LEU A 919 42.29 -27.39 -4.72
C LEU A 919 43.23 -26.17 -4.70
N ASP A 920 43.23 -25.30 -5.72
CA ASP A 920 44.09 -24.11 -5.78
C ASP A 920 43.44 -22.89 -5.11
N TYR A 921 44.12 -22.34 -4.09
CA TYR A 921 43.70 -21.16 -3.33
C TYR A 921 44.63 -19.95 -3.51
N SER A 922 45.52 -19.98 -4.51
CA SER A 922 46.56 -18.95 -4.76
C SER A 922 45.97 -17.54 -4.92
N ALA A 923 44.95 -17.39 -5.77
CA ALA A 923 44.27 -16.11 -6.01
C ALA A 923 43.55 -15.59 -4.75
N ALA A 924 42.91 -16.47 -3.99
CA ALA A 924 42.22 -16.10 -2.75
C ALA A 924 43.21 -15.65 -1.66
N ALA A 925 44.33 -16.38 -1.51
CA ALA A 925 45.40 -16.03 -0.59
C ALA A 925 46.04 -14.66 -0.94
N ALA A 926 46.22 -14.36 -2.23
CA ALA A 926 46.74 -13.06 -2.69
C ALA A 926 45.82 -11.88 -2.32
N ILE A 927 44.50 -12.05 -2.39
CA ILE A 927 43.51 -11.03 -1.97
C ILE A 927 43.58 -10.82 -0.46
N LEU A 928 43.62 -11.89 0.33
CA LEU A 928 43.72 -11.81 1.79
C LEU A 928 45.03 -11.15 2.24
N ARG A 929 46.16 -11.43 1.58
CA ARG A 929 47.44 -10.74 1.81
C ARG A 929 47.33 -9.24 1.55
N ARG A 930 46.63 -8.84 0.49
CA ARG A 930 46.41 -7.41 0.18
C ARG A 930 45.55 -6.72 1.24
N LEU A 931 44.57 -7.41 1.83
CA LEU A 931 43.78 -6.89 2.95
C LEU A 931 44.63 -6.75 4.21
N ALA A 932 45.43 -7.76 4.53
CA ALA A 932 46.34 -7.77 5.68
C ALA A 932 47.27 -6.55 5.71
N ARG A 933 47.87 -6.23 4.55
CA ARG A 933 48.74 -5.05 4.38
C ARG A 933 48.03 -3.70 4.59
N ARG A 934 46.71 -3.65 4.41
CA ARG A 934 45.90 -2.43 4.58
C ARG A 934 45.36 -2.30 6.00
N TRP A 935 44.98 -3.41 6.63
CA TRP A 935 44.51 -3.46 8.02
C TRP A 935 45.60 -3.90 8.99
N TYR A 936 46.71 -3.17 9.01
CA TYR A 936 47.85 -3.48 9.86
C TYR A 936 47.55 -3.35 11.37
N SER A 937 46.47 -2.67 11.77
CA SER A 937 46.01 -2.56 13.16
C SER A 937 45.00 -3.63 13.59
N LEU A 938 44.66 -4.59 12.72
CA LEU A 938 43.62 -5.57 13.02
C LEU A 938 44.04 -6.52 14.14
N GLU A 939 43.19 -6.64 15.16
CA GLU A 939 43.36 -7.53 16.32
C GLU A 939 42.36 -8.70 16.30
N TYR A 940 41.21 -8.55 15.66
CA TYR A 940 40.16 -9.57 15.56
C TYR A 940 39.61 -9.70 14.15
N LEU A 941 39.53 -10.94 13.67
CA LEU A 941 38.96 -11.29 12.36
C LEU A 941 37.91 -12.39 12.52
N ASP A 942 36.67 -12.14 12.10
CA ASP A 942 35.61 -13.14 12.07
C ASP A 942 35.36 -13.64 10.64
N VAL A 943 35.53 -14.95 10.43
CA VAL A 943 35.30 -15.67 9.17
C VAL A 943 34.39 -16.88 9.39
N ASP A 944 33.43 -16.75 10.31
CA ASP A 944 32.41 -17.78 10.56
C ASP A 944 31.61 -18.08 9.28
N GLY A 945 31.30 -19.36 9.03
CA GLY A 945 30.57 -19.80 7.84
C GLY A 945 31.37 -19.79 6.52
N CYS A 946 32.67 -19.49 6.56
CA CYS A 946 33.54 -19.39 5.38
C CYS A 946 34.38 -20.65 5.12
N ALA A 947 33.89 -21.83 5.53
CA ALA A 947 34.64 -23.09 5.49
C ALA A 947 35.15 -23.49 4.10
N GLU A 948 34.48 -23.03 3.04
CA GLU A 948 34.83 -23.30 1.63
C GLU A 948 36.17 -22.68 1.20
N TRP A 949 36.65 -21.66 1.91
CA TRP A 949 37.91 -20.98 1.57
C TRP A 949 38.88 -20.80 2.74
N TRP A 950 38.61 -21.36 3.93
CA TRP A 950 39.52 -21.28 5.07
C TRP A 950 40.95 -21.74 4.75
N LYS A 951 41.12 -22.69 3.82
CA LYS A 951 42.44 -23.14 3.37
C LYS A 951 43.29 -22.01 2.78
N ALA A 952 42.68 -20.98 2.19
CA ALA A 952 43.37 -19.79 1.69
C ALA A 952 44.12 -19.01 2.79
N LEU A 953 43.71 -19.13 4.06
CA LEU A 953 44.36 -18.47 5.19
C LEU A 953 45.78 -19.00 5.44
N TYR A 954 46.10 -20.21 4.97
CA TYR A 954 47.38 -20.88 5.17
C TYR A 954 47.84 -21.62 3.90
N TRP A 955 47.38 -21.17 2.73
CA TRP A 955 47.74 -21.74 1.42
C TRP A 955 49.12 -21.29 0.97
N GLY A 956 49.94 -22.19 0.39
CA GLY A 956 51.26 -21.91 -0.19
C GLY A 956 52.45 -22.42 0.63
N THR A 957 53.64 -22.48 0.01
CA THR A 957 54.94 -22.70 0.68
C THR A 957 55.40 -21.41 1.38
N GLU A 958 56.49 -21.45 2.18
CA GLU A 958 56.94 -20.33 3.04
C GLU A 958 57.11 -18.98 2.29
N GLU A 959 57.30 -18.97 0.97
CA GLU A 959 57.42 -17.75 0.15
C GLU A 959 56.11 -17.31 -0.57
N GLU A 960 55.18 -18.23 -0.81
CA GLU A 960 53.95 -17.97 -1.58
C GLU A 960 52.68 -17.84 -0.72
N GLY A 961 52.75 -18.23 0.57
CA GLY A 961 51.60 -18.22 1.49
C GLY A 961 51.44 -16.98 2.36
N ILE A 962 50.33 -16.89 3.09
CA ILE A 962 50.07 -15.75 4.00
C ILE A 962 50.96 -15.88 5.23
N ASP A 963 51.88 -14.93 5.41
CA ASP A 963 52.74 -14.93 6.58
C ASP A 963 51.99 -14.34 7.79
N TRP A 964 51.59 -15.18 8.75
CA TRP A 964 50.91 -14.68 9.94
C TRP A 964 51.82 -13.90 10.88
N ALA A 965 53.14 -14.08 10.81
CA ALA A 965 54.10 -13.31 11.60
C ALA A 965 54.31 -11.89 11.06
N GLY A 966 54.21 -11.70 9.73
CA GLY A 966 54.30 -10.41 9.05
C GLY A 966 52.95 -9.80 8.67
N ASP A 967 52.18 -10.44 7.80
CA ASP A 967 50.96 -9.91 7.18
C ASP A 967 49.82 -9.69 8.21
N TRP A 968 49.57 -10.65 9.12
CA TRP A 968 48.52 -10.57 10.16
C TRP A 968 49.07 -10.43 11.59
N ALA A 969 50.25 -9.82 11.74
CA ALA A 969 51.05 -9.80 12.97
C ALA A 969 50.33 -9.30 14.24
N ARG A 970 49.25 -8.52 14.11
CA ARG A 970 48.47 -7.98 15.24
C ARG A 970 47.19 -8.74 15.55
N VAL A 971 46.74 -9.65 14.69
CA VAL A 971 45.49 -10.41 14.89
C VAL A 971 45.68 -11.38 16.05
N ARG A 972 45.04 -11.14 17.20
CA ARG A 972 45.14 -11.98 18.40
C ARG A 972 44.06 -13.04 18.45
N CYS A 973 42.92 -12.78 17.80
CA CYS A 973 41.78 -13.68 17.82
C CYS A 973 41.13 -13.82 16.43
N ILE A 974 40.78 -15.05 16.07
CA ILE A 974 40.05 -15.38 14.85
C ILE A 974 38.84 -16.27 15.17
N SER A 975 37.67 -15.93 14.63
CA SER A 975 36.46 -16.76 14.74
C SER A 975 36.29 -17.63 13.51
N MET A 976 36.17 -18.95 13.71
CA MET A 976 36.05 -19.96 12.65
C MET A 976 35.00 -21.02 13.02
N ARG A 977 33.73 -20.63 13.07
CA ARG A 977 32.60 -21.54 13.35
C ARG A 977 31.91 -22.00 12.07
N ASN A 978 31.53 -23.29 12.03
CA ASN A 978 30.76 -23.85 10.92
C ASN A 978 29.26 -23.81 11.26
N VAL A 979 28.45 -23.14 10.44
CA VAL A 979 27.03 -22.84 10.72
C VAL A 979 26.09 -23.98 10.24
N GLU A 980 26.60 -25.03 9.58
CA GLU A 980 25.78 -26.17 9.12
C GLU A 980 25.44 -27.15 10.26
N GLY A 981 24.49 -26.76 11.13
CA GLY A 981 23.87 -27.62 12.14
C GLY A 981 22.36 -27.86 11.97
N SER A 982 21.65 -27.10 11.12
CA SER A 982 20.17 -27.13 11.08
C SER A 982 19.57 -27.12 9.67
N ARG A 983 20.10 -27.94 8.75
CA ARG A 983 19.49 -28.16 7.42
C ARG A 983 19.18 -29.65 7.20
N GLY A 984 17.90 -29.99 7.34
CA GLY A 984 17.32 -31.27 6.91
C GLY A 984 17.17 -31.37 5.39
N VAL A 985 18.26 -31.22 4.63
CA VAL A 985 18.28 -31.52 3.19
C VAL A 985 19.38 -32.55 2.94
N ARG A 986 18.98 -33.80 2.64
CA ARG A 986 19.89 -34.84 2.16
C ARG A 986 20.46 -34.41 0.80
N THR A 987 21.67 -33.87 0.78
CA THR A 987 22.49 -33.82 -0.43
C THR A 987 23.38 -35.05 -0.49
N SER A 988 23.35 -35.76 -1.61
CA SER A 988 24.02 -37.04 -1.89
C SER A 988 25.55 -36.95 -2.06
N SER A 989 26.26 -36.27 -1.14
CA SER A 989 27.73 -36.24 -1.11
C SER A 989 28.26 -37.07 0.07
N PRO A 990 29.18 -38.04 -0.12
CA PRO A 990 29.55 -38.99 0.94
C PRO A 990 30.56 -38.46 1.97
N PHE A 991 30.97 -37.19 1.93
CA PHE A 991 31.95 -36.63 2.87
C PHE A 991 31.32 -35.53 3.73
N GLY A 992 31.23 -35.78 5.04
CA GLY A 992 30.66 -34.84 6.00
C GLY A 992 31.45 -33.53 6.04
N LYS A 993 30.85 -32.43 5.53
CA LYS A 993 31.44 -31.07 5.55
C LYS A 993 31.90 -30.61 6.94
N SER A 994 31.27 -31.11 8.01
CA SER A 994 31.69 -30.87 9.40
C SER A 994 33.08 -31.45 9.73
N ALA A 995 33.44 -32.60 9.16
CA ALA A 995 34.76 -33.21 9.36
C ALA A 995 35.87 -32.43 8.64
N ALA A 996 35.63 -32.00 7.39
CA ALA A 996 36.57 -31.18 6.64
C ALA A 996 36.82 -29.81 7.31
N ALA A 997 35.76 -29.15 7.80
CA ALA A 997 35.88 -27.91 8.55
C ALA A 997 36.73 -28.05 9.83
N LYS A 998 36.54 -29.14 10.60
CA LYS A 998 37.37 -29.47 11.77
C LYS A 998 38.83 -29.74 11.39
N THR A 999 39.08 -30.35 10.24
CA THR A 999 40.43 -30.56 9.71
C THR A 999 41.10 -29.23 9.34
N PHE A 1000 40.40 -28.35 8.63
CA PHE A 1000 40.95 -27.04 8.26
C PHE A 1000 41.27 -26.15 9.47
N VAL A 1001 40.43 -26.14 10.51
CA VAL A 1001 40.73 -25.43 11.77
C VAL A 1001 41.99 -25.99 12.44
N ARG A 1002 42.19 -27.32 12.43
CA ARG A 1002 43.39 -27.96 12.99
C ARG A 1002 44.65 -27.67 12.17
N GLU A 1003 44.55 -27.72 10.84
CA GLU A 1003 45.66 -27.40 9.93
C GLU A 1003 46.08 -25.94 10.08
N PHE A 1004 45.11 -25.02 10.13
CA PHE A 1004 45.35 -23.61 10.39
C PHE A 1004 46.01 -23.37 11.76
N GLU A 1005 45.50 -24.02 12.82
CA GLU A 1005 46.08 -23.93 14.16
C GLU A 1005 47.53 -24.43 14.20
N ALA A 1006 47.85 -25.53 13.49
CA ALA A 1006 49.21 -26.03 13.35
C ALA A 1006 50.11 -25.08 12.56
N TYR A 1007 49.60 -24.50 11.46
CA TYR A 1007 50.31 -23.54 10.63
C TYR A 1007 50.69 -22.28 11.41
N VAL A 1008 49.74 -21.67 12.13
CA VAL A 1008 49.97 -20.48 12.95
C VAL A 1008 50.99 -20.77 14.07
N ARG A 1009 50.88 -21.93 14.73
CA ARG A 1009 51.85 -22.36 15.76
C ARG A 1009 53.26 -22.50 15.25
N LYS A 1010 53.43 -22.94 14.00
CA LYS A 1010 54.75 -23.05 13.36
C LYS A 1010 55.37 -21.69 13.03
N HIS A 1011 54.57 -20.73 12.54
CA HIS A 1011 55.10 -19.48 11.94
C HIS A 1011 55.07 -18.25 12.87
N ARG A 1012 54.12 -18.15 13.81
CA ARG A 1012 53.92 -16.96 14.67
C ARG A 1012 53.86 -17.28 16.17
N GLY A 1013 53.43 -18.49 16.53
CA GLY A 1013 53.19 -18.90 17.92
C GLY A 1013 51.70 -19.06 18.23
N TRP A 1014 51.14 -18.26 19.13
CA TRP A 1014 49.78 -18.47 19.65
C TRP A 1014 48.77 -17.40 19.20
N ILE A 1015 47.57 -17.84 18.80
CA ILE A 1015 46.39 -17.01 18.46
C ILE A 1015 45.16 -17.70 19.08
N ASP A 1016 44.22 -16.91 19.60
CA ASP A 1016 42.92 -17.39 20.08
C ASP A 1016 42.01 -17.75 18.91
N ILE A 1017 41.69 -19.03 18.74
CA ILE A 1017 40.74 -19.51 17.72
C ILE A 1017 39.42 -19.84 18.38
N ILE A 1018 38.38 -19.05 18.10
CA ILE A 1018 37.02 -19.35 18.54
C ILE A 1018 36.44 -20.41 17.61
N LYS A 1019 36.22 -21.60 18.16
CA LYS A 1019 35.67 -22.79 17.51
C LYS A 1019 34.48 -23.31 18.33
N ASP A 1020 33.42 -23.74 17.66
CA ASP A 1020 32.31 -24.50 18.25
C ASP A 1020 32.48 -26.00 17.95
#